data_AF-A0AAD6SH80-F1
#
_entry.id   AF-A0AAD6SH80-F1
#
_cell.length_a   1.000
_cell.length_b   1.000
_cell.length_c   1.000
_cell.angle_alpha   90.00
_cell.angle_beta   90.00
_cell.angle_gamma   90.00
#
_symmetry.space_group_name_H-M   'P 1'
#
loop_
_entity.id
_entity.type
_entity.pdbx_description
1 polymer ?
#
loop_
_entity_poly.entity_id
_entity_poly.type
_entity_poly.pdbx_seq_one_letter_code
_entity_poly.pdbx_strand_id
1 'polypeptide(L)'
;MATTDAGQAFERLYRFPPFPPVPQGVTIIPFKDFQEYGARVVGEDGIERDGRGIPTIPLPRSHKKQLLAAATNGPSVRMDWWLEWEATGEHQVVRSNACDRATTRDHRFRRAVGHFSKHHKINPPKGPKHLQELWDTFRSFVGVTVAGGPPNELADELSDDDDLDGGIPSFTLTDTNASPDLNPSSDVNENLVAFLDAPARSIEIFLSSHMRSRGQMWAARKLVSAPHLLRFFLNYLLRNQVLPECADGLREALNTVDRAAAELPLVPQISNALPDAFSSACQRWWRRKAEGYVAKDLEAGEEADEPKAKRAKHGHQRDEAIEEISTDSAAAVTNDGIATEDTVMGRAATASGGWGAVGGWGVQDVKMTTNDADPSNIQVVPATAGGWGGGGWGAADANTNTSDQDADMPAAAEGGWSASTGATGWDSGTGWGPTNTVNIAQAKPQPEFIPTTLLTLLGPTALPVTHAPGIVEQSPRRVKTITPPAPSTEAQNAPSDKDMGGAAYAVERVLEERMYRVALAPWLDSNATADPPRILATSRGALAPAVAASSAHPKPHDLSTGEIVVLMEPEAAKLLCKGMGLVATWVQLARVQDDEDANDDAKVKDVEAPQTNLTKKQKARRGLRYWYIDEIMMVLPSYWKV
;
A
#
# COMPACT_ATOMS: atom_id res chain seq x y z
N MET A 1 46.81 -63.96 -6.74
CA MET A 1 45.90 -64.66 -5.81
C MET A 1 45.72 -63.79 -4.58
N ALA A 2 44.46 -63.58 -4.19
CA ALA A 2 43.95 -62.89 -3.00
C ALA A 2 44.18 -61.36 -2.89
N THR A 3 43.20 -60.64 -3.42
CA THR A 3 42.90 -59.22 -3.20
C THR A 3 42.22 -59.01 -1.84
N THR A 4 42.69 -58.01 -1.10
CA THR A 4 42.06 -57.42 0.09
C THR A 4 40.76 -56.71 -0.27
N ASP A 5 39.67 -57.10 0.38
CA ASP A 5 38.34 -56.54 0.21
C ASP A 5 38.05 -55.45 1.24
N ALA A 6 37.39 -54.39 0.79
CA ALA A 6 37.02 -53.19 1.51
C ALA A 6 35.52 -53.20 1.81
N GLY A 7 35.11 -52.61 2.95
CA GLY A 7 33.71 -52.21 3.14
C GLY A 7 33.07 -52.66 4.46
N GLN A 8 33.53 -52.10 5.59
CA GLN A 8 32.67 -52.06 6.79
C GLN A 8 31.71 -50.88 6.66
N ALA A 9 30.53 -51.16 6.10
CA ALA A 9 29.38 -50.28 6.20
C ALA A 9 28.96 -50.16 7.66
N PHE A 10 28.94 -48.94 8.19
CA PHE A 10 28.25 -48.65 9.46
C PHE A 10 26.73 -48.75 9.22
N GLU A 11 26.18 -49.96 9.36
CA GLU A 11 24.74 -50.15 9.52
C GLU A 11 24.28 -49.41 10.79
N ARG A 12 23.76 -48.19 10.62
CA ARG A 12 22.93 -47.54 11.64
C ARG A 12 21.53 -48.15 11.62
N LEU A 13 21.42 -49.43 11.97
CA LEU A 13 20.15 -50.10 12.20
C LEU A 13 19.70 -49.92 13.66
N TYR A 14 19.24 -48.72 14.01
CA TYR A 14 18.29 -48.59 15.13
C TYR A 14 16.89 -48.52 14.54
N ARG A 15 16.28 -49.68 14.29
CA ARG A 15 14.83 -49.78 14.02
C ARG A 15 14.12 -50.03 15.34
N PHE A 16 13.39 -49.03 15.81
CA PHE A 16 12.41 -49.22 16.89
C PHE A 16 11.12 -49.76 16.29
N PRO A 17 10.50 -50.82 16.84
CA PRO A 17 10.83 -51.58 18.08
C PRO A 17 11.77 -52.80 17.87
N PRO A 18 12.45 -53.32 18.93
CA PRO A 18 12.24 -53.03 20.36
C PRO A 18 13.08 -51.85 20.90
N PHE A 19 12.51 -51.13 21.87
CA PHE A 19 13.23 -50.07 22.60
C PHE A 19 14.32 -50.66 23.50
N PRO A 20 15.48 -49.99 23.70
CA PRO A 20 16.47 -50.43 24.67
C PRO A 20 15.84 -50.50 26.07
N PRO A 21 16.27 -51.44 26.91
CA PRO A 21 15.82 -51.50 28.30
C PRO A 21 16.24 -50.25 29.06
N VAL A 22 15.41 -49.83 30.00
CA VAL A 22 15.66 -48.66 30.84
C VAL A 22 16.96 -48.87 31.64
N PRO A 23 17.93 -47.92 31.60
CA PRO A 23 19.14 -48.03 32.40
C PRO A 23 18.84 -48.19 33.90
N GLN A 24 19.63 -49.01 34.60
CA GLN A 24 19.47 -49.21 36.04
C GLN A 24 19.56 -47.88 36.80
N GLY A 25 18.58 -47.61 37.67
CA GLY A 25 18.50 -46.39 38.49
C GLY A 25 17.78 -45.21 37.81
N VAL A 26 17.34 -45.34 36.55
CA VAL A 26 16.60 -44.29 35.85
C VAL A 26 15.10 -44.60 35.89
N THR A 27 14.30 -43.68 36.44
CA THR A 27 12.84 -43.76 36.39
C THR A 27 12.35 -42.96 35.19
N ILE A 28 11.79 -43.62 34.18
CA ILE A 28 11.14 -42.94 33.06
C ILE A 28 9.75 -42.51 33.50
N ILE A 29 9.50 -41.20 33.50
CA ILE A 29 8.20 -40.63 33.82
C ILE A 29 7.29 -40.84 32.60
N PRO A 30 6.13 -41.51 32.74
CA PRO A 30 5.16 -41.63 31.65
C PRO A 30 4.72 -40.25 31.17
N PHE A 31 4.41 -40.10 29.88
CA PHE A 31 4.01 -38.81 29.32
C PHE A 31 2.77 -38.20 30.01
N LYS A 32 1.85 -39.04 30.51
CA LYS A 32 0.68 -38.60 31.30
C LYS A 32 1.06 -37.93 32.64
N ASP A 33 2.23 -38.25 33.18
CA ASP A 33 2.74 -37.75 34.45
C ASP A 33 3.78 -36.63 34.23
N PHE A 34 4.03 -36.26 32.96
CA PHE A 34 4.88 -35.14 32.59
C PHE A 34 4.13 -33.82 32.81
N GLN A 35 4.70 -32.95 33.65
CA GLN A 35 4.24 -31.57 33.79
C GLN A 35 5.14 -30.65 32.96
N GLU A 36 4.52 -29.88 32.07
CA GLU A 36 5.22 -28.83 31.32
C GLU A 36 5.61 -27.68 32.27
N TYR A 37 6.92 -27.57 32.52
CA TYR A 37 7.50 -26.45 33.24
C TYR A 37 7.97 -25.42 32.21
N GLY A 38 7.08 -24.52 31.79
CA GLY A 38 7.43 -23.42 30.89
C GLY A 38 8.51 -22.49 31.47
N ALA A 39 9.21 -21.75 30.62
CA ALA A 39 10.16 -20.74 31.08
C ALA A 39 9.42 -19.65 31.88
N ARG A 40 9.93 -19.31 33.07
CA ARG A 40 9.38 -18.18 33.84
C ARG A 40 10.06 -16.89 33.41
N VAL A 41 9.26 -15.83 33.32
CA VAL A 41 9.73 -14.46 33.04
C VAL A 41 10.82 -14.07 34.05
N VAL A 42 11.87 -13.45 33.51
CA VAL A 42 13.08 -12.98 34.20
C VAL A 42 12.77 -12.38 35.57
N GLY A 43 13.36 -12.93 36.63
CA GLY A 43 13.28 -12.39 38.00
C GLY A 43 14.08 -11.10 38.17
N GLU A 44 14.01 -10.46 39.35
CA GLU A 44 14.77 -9.24 39.67
C GLU A 44 16.30 -9.42 39.56
N ASP A 45 16.80 -10.66 39.63
CA ASP A 45 18.21 -11.01 39.46
C ASP A 45 18.66 -10.98 37.98
N GLY A 46 17.74 -10.81 37.02
CA GLY A 46 18.06 -10.78 35.60
C GLY A 46 18.43 -12.15 35.01
N ILE A 47 18.36 -13.22 35.81
CA ILE A 47 18.68 -14.58 35.41
C ILE A 47 17.38 -15.27 35.01
N GLU A 48 17.25 -15.61 33.73
CA GLU A 48 16.14 -16.44 33.26
C GLU A 48 16.25 -17.83 33.91
N ARG A 49 15.14 -18.33 34.45
CA ARG A 49 15.05 -19.64 35.11
C ARG A 49 13.95 -20.44 34.45
N ASP A 50 14.17 -21.73 34.26
CA ASP A 50 13.13 -22.64 33.79
C ASP A 50 12.00 -22.78 34.83
N GLY A 51 10.91 -23.49 34.47
CA GLY A 51 9.79 -23.67 35.40
C GLY A 51 10.12 -24.51 36.64
N ARG A 52 11.36 -25.03 36.77
CA ARG A 52 11.90 -25.70 37.95
C ARG A 52 12.86 -24.79 38.75
N GLY A 53 13.04 -23.54 38.34
CA GLY A 53 13.91 -22.57 39.02
C GLY A 53 15.40 -22.71 38.65
N ILE A 54 15.72 -23.53 37.66
CA ILE A 54 17.10 -23.76 37.19
C ILE A 54 17.50 -22.61 36.26
N PRO A 55 18.61 -21.90 36.53
CA PRO A 55 19.13 -20.88 35.62
C PRO A 55 19.33 -21.42 34.21
N THR A 56 18.72 -20.78 33.21
CA THR A 56 18.98 -21.12 31.82
C THR A 56 20.38 -20.63 31.44
N ILE A 57 21.15 -21.50 30.79
CA ILE A 57 22.48 -21.14 30.29
C ILE A 57 22.29 -20.47 28.93
N PRO A 58 22.69 -19.19 28.74
CA PRO A 58 22.62 -18.56 27.43
C PRO A 58 23.53 -19.32 26.47
N LEU A 59 22.97 -19.78 25.35
CA LEU A 59 23.76 -20.41 24.31
C LEU A 59 24.77 -19.39 23.75
N PRO A 60 26.07 -19.73 23.62
CA PRO A 60 27.11 -18.82 23.11
C PRO A 60 26.85 -18.30 21.70
N ARG A 61 25.99 -19.00 20.95
CA ARG A 61 25.56 -18.63 19.60
C ARG A 61 24.04 -18.60 19.57
N SER A 62 23.48 -17.43 19.31
CA SER A 62 22.06 -17.29 18.98
C SER A 62 21.79 -17.98 17.64
N HIS A 63 21.07 -19.09 17.66
CA HIS A 63 20.68 -19.85 16.46
C HIS A 63 19.56 -19.17 15.64
N LYS A 64 19.34 -17.84 15.78
CA LYS A 64 18.26 -17.13 15.05
C LYS A 64 18.31 -17.32 13.53
N LYS A 65 19.50 -17.52 12.93
CA LYS A 65 19.63 -17.77 11.48
C LYS A 65 19.07 -19.12 11.01
N GLN A 66 18.93 -20.12 11.89
CA GLN A 66 18.47 -21.45 11.47
C GLN A 66 16.95 -21.60 11.43
N LEU A 67 16.20 -20.83 12.22
CA LEU A 67 14.74 -20.99 12.28
C LEU A 67 14.03 -20.58 10.98
N LEU A 68 14.54 -19.57 10.26
CA LEU A 68 13.99 -19.20 8.95
C LEU A 68 14.42 -20.14 7.83
N ALA A 69 15.65 -20.67 7.88
CA ALA A 69 16.15 -21.60 6.86
C ALA A 69 15.52 -23.01 6.97
N ALA A 70 15.17 -23.45 8.18
CA ALA A 70 14.60 -24.78 8.42
C ALA A 70 13.12 -24.91 8.01
N ALA A 71 12.40 -23.80 7.83
CA ALA A 71 10.99 -23.83 7.43
C ALA A 71 10.77 -24.14 5.94
N THR A 72 11.81 -24.04 5.10
CA THR A 72 11.72 -24.25 3.66
C THR A 72 12.65 -25.36 3.20
N ASN A 73 12.23 -26.62 3.32
CA ASN A 73 12.84 -27.77 2.65
C ASN A 73 12.59 -27.77 1.11
N GLY A 74 12.51 -26.59 0.50
CA GLY A 74 12.23 -26.37 -0.92
C GLY A 74 13.33 -25.53 -1.60
N PRO A 75 13.28 -25.36 -2.93
CA PRO A 75 14.23 -24.52 -3.68
C PRO A 75 14.36 -23.16 -2.97
N SER A 76 15.60 -22.73 -2.74
CA SER A 76 15.96 -21.61 -1.86
C SER A 76 15.08 -20.38 -2.13
N VAL A 77 14.04 -20.19 -1.32
CA VAL A 77 13.20 -18.99 -1.39
C VAL A 77 14.08 -17.86 -0.93
N ARG A 78 14.40 -16.94 -1.84
CA ARG A 78 15.24 -15.79 -1.54
C ARG A 78 14.49 -14.94 -0.52
N MET A 79 15.03 -14.87 0.69
CA MET A 79 14.48 -14.05 1.76
C MET A 79 14.53 -12.57 1.35
N ASP A 80 13.48 -11.84 1.68
CA ASP A 80 13.45 -10.41 1.42
C ASP A 80 14.53 -9.67 2.21
N TRP A 81 15.08 -8.61 1.62
CA TRP A 81 16.25 -7.91 2.16
C TRP A 81 16.00 -7.33 3.57
N TRP A 82 14.78 -6.86 3.86
CA TRP A 82 14.45 -6.29 5.16
C TRP A 82 14.36 -7.37 6.23
N LEU A 83 13.83 -8.55 5.90
CA LEU A 83 13.84 -9.70 6.80
C LEU A 83 15.28 -10.10 7.14
N GLU A 84 16.20 -10.01 6.18
CA GLU A 84 17.63 -10.26 6.42
C GLU A 84 18.23 -9.25 7.41
N TRP A 85 17.91 -7.96 7.26
CA TRP A 85 18.36 -6.91 8.19
C TRP A 85 17.73 -7.04 9.59
N GLU A 86 16.50 -7.52 9.68
CA GLU A 86 15.86 -7.86 10.94
C GLU A 86 16.53 -9.08 11.59
N ALA A 87 16.76 -10.14 10.83
CA ALA A 87 17.33 -11.41 11.31
C ALA A 87 18.79 -11.28 11.74
N THR A 88 19.58 -10.50 11.01
CA THR A 88 21.00 -10.25 11.34
C THR A 88 21.16 -9.34 12.56
N GLY A 89 20.11 -8.62 12.95
CA GLY A 89 20.25 -7.57 13.95
C GLY A 89 21.17 -6.45 13.46
N GLU A 90 21.35 -6.26 12.15
CA GLU A 90 22.13 -5.13 11.61
C GLU A 90 21.58 -3.80 12.13
N HIS A 91 20.27 -3.73 12.33
CA HIS A 91 19.60 -2.62 12.99
C HIS A 91 20.03 -2.40 14.46
N GLN A 92 20.49 -3.44 15.16
CA GLN A 92 20.89 -3.41 16.58
C GLN A 92 22.35 -3.05 16.81
N VAL A 93 23.19 -2.98 15.77
CA VAL A 93 24.61 -2.70 15.95
C VAL A 93 24.79 -1.22 16.34
N VAL A 94 24.78 -0.96 17.66
CA VAL A 94 25.18 0.31 18.25
C VAL A 94 26.67 0.45 18.00
N ARG A 95 27.05 1.20 16.98
CA ARG A 95 28.46 1.56 16.77
C ARG A 95 28.72 2.81 17.57
N SER A 96 29.72 2.74 18.45
CA SER A 96 30.10 3.74 19.46
C SER A 96 30.54 5.10 18.91
N ASN A 97 30.17 5.45 17.69
CA ASN A 97 30.29 6.80 17.16
C ASN A 97 29.15 7.64 17.74
N ALA A 98 29.20 7.90 19.05
CA ALA A 98 28.36 8.89 19.70
C ALA A 98 28.48 10.19 18.89
N CYS A 99 27.38 10.63 18.28
CA CYS A 99 27.38 11.92 17.62
C CYS A 99 27.67 12.97 18.68
N ASP A 100 28.71 13.76 18.46
CA ASP A 100 29.08 14.84 19.38
C ASP A 100 27.91 15.82 19.46
N ARG A 101 27.34 15.95 20.67
CA ARG A 101 26.21 16.84 20.94
C ARG A 101 26.57 18.32 20.77
N ALA A 102 27.86 18.66 20.76
CA ALA A 102 28.32 20.02 20.47
C ALA A 102 28.17 20.40 18.98
N THR A 103 28.02 19.43 18.08
CA THR A 103 27.84 19.70 16.65
C THR A 103 26.39 20.08 16.32
N THR A 104 26.22 20.94 15.32
CA THR A 104 24.90 21.42 14.90
C THR A 104 23.98 20.26 14.45
N ARG A 105 22.66 20.44 14.61
CA ARG A 105 21.67 19.40 14.29
C ARG A 105 21.74 18.92 12.83
N ASP A 106 21.98 19.84 11.89
CA ASP A 106 22.12 19.57 10.47
C ASP A 106 23.37 18.72 10.18
N HIS A 107 24.50 19.06 10.80
CA HIS A 107 25.76 18.35 10.62
C HIS A 107 25.67 16.92 11.19
N ARG A 108 25.06 16.75 12.38
CA ARG A 108 24.77 15.42 12.95
C ARG A 108 23.91 14.58 12.02
N PHE A 109 22.87 15.16 11.45
CA PHE A 109 21.99 14.46 10.51
C PHE A 109 22.71 14.06 9.22
N ARG A 110 23.47 14.96 8.57
CA ARG A 110 24.25 14.65 7.36
C ARG A 110 25.27 13.54 7.61
N ARG A 111 25.98 13.61 8.74
CA ARG A 111 26.93 12.56 9.16
C ARG A 111 26.22 11.23 9.36
N ALA A 112 25.05 11.23 10.00
CA ALA A 112 24.24 10.04 10.22
C ALA A 112 23.73 9.43 8.91
N VAL A 113 23.28 10.23 7.94
CA VAL A 113 22.89 9.77 6.59
C VAL A 113 24.07 9.10 5.88
N GLY A 114 25.26 9.71 5.92
CA GLY A 114 26.47 9.13 5.32
C GLY A 114 26.90 7.82 5.99
N HIS A 115 26.85 7.76 7.32
CA HIS A 115 27.17 6.56 8.10
C HIS A 115 26.16 5.44 7.84
N PHE A 116 24.87 5.75 7.81
CA PHE A 116 23.81 4.79 7.49
C PHE A 116 24.03 4.16 6.11
N SER A 117 24.30 5.01 5.10
CA SER A 117 24.56 4.58 3.71
C SER A 117 25.76 3.64 3.60
N LYS A 118 26.88 3.98 4.26
CA LYS A 118 28.12 3.19 4.22
C LYS A 118 27.98 1.83 4.89
N HIS A 119 27.21 1.74 5.97
CA HIS A 119 27.21 0.53 6.80
C HIS A 119 26.10 -0.47 6.51
N HIS A 120 24.94 -0.01 6.02
CA HIS A 120 23.83 -0.92 5.73
C HIS A 120 23.90 -1.51 4.33
N LYS A 121 25.00 -1.30 3.58
CA LYS A 121 25.18 -1.81 2.22
C LYS A 121 23.92 -1.58 1.38
N ILE A 122 23.41 -0.34 1.33
CA ILE A 122 22.18 -0.01 0.58
C ILE A 122 22.30 -0.43 -0.90
N ASN A 123 23.53 -0.53 -1.40
CA ASN A 123 23.89 -1.12 -2.68
C ASN A 123 24.76 -2.38 -2.52
N PRO A 124 24.23 -3.54 -2.12
CA PRO A 124 25.00 -4.77 -2.17
C PRO A 124 25.22 -5.16 -3.64
N PRO A 125 26.36 -5.72 -4.04
CA PRO A 125 26.60 -6.17 -5.43
C PRO A 125 25.53 -7.13 -5.97
N LYS A 126 24.85 -7.86 -5.06
CA LYS A 126 23.76 -8.79 -5.38
C LYS A 126 22.39 -8.28 -4.92
N GLY A 127 22.29 -7.08 -4.38
CA GLY A 127 21.06 -6.56 -3.76
C GLY A 127 20.09 -5.90 -4.74
N PRO A 128 18.91 -5.51 -4.24
CA PRO A 128 17.92 -4.79 -5.03
C PRO A 128 18.40 -3.38 -5.37
N LYS A 129 18.69 -3.11 -6.66
CA LYS A 129 19.09 -1.77 -7.15
C LYS A 129 18.09 -0.66 -6.79
N HIS A 130 16.79 -1.00 -6.72
CA HIS A 130 15.74 -0.05 -6.39
C HIS A 130 15.84 0.54 -4.98
N LEU A 131 16.59 -0.11 -4.06
CA LEU A 131 16.77 0.40 -2.71
C LEU A 131 17.68 1.63 -2.69
N GLN A 132 18.74 1.62 -3.50
CA GLN A 132 19.63 2.77 -3.68
C GLN A 132 18.88 3.95 -4.29
N GLU A 133 18.08 3.71 -5.33
CA GLU A 133 17.24 4.74 -5.95
C GLU A 133 16.24 5.37 -4.95
N LEU A 134 15.59 4.54 -4.12
CA LEU A 134 14.67 5.01 -3.08
C LEU A 134 15.40 5.85 -2.04
N TRP A 135 16.57 5.39 -1.59
CA TRP A 135 17.39 6.11 -0.64
C TRP A 135 17.86 7.45 -1.20
N ASP A 136 18.29 7.49 -2.46
CA ASP A 136 18.75 8.70 -3.13
C ASP A 136 17.60 9.69 -3.32
N THR A 137 16.41 9.19 -3.66
CA THR A 137 15.19 10.00 -3.72
C THR A 137 14.88 10.61 -2.36
N PHE A 138 14.95 9.82 -1.28
CA PHE A 138 14.73 10.32 0.08
C PHE A 138 15.78 11.36 0.50
N ARG A 139 17.07 11.12 0.21
CA ARG A 139 18.14 12.09 0.50
C ARG A 139 17.94 13.39 -0.26
N SER A 140 17.52 13.32 -1.52
CA SER A 140 17.18 14.50 -2.32
C SER A 140 15.98 15.24 -1.75
N PHE A 141 14.93 14.52 -1.36
CA PHE A 141 13.73 15.10 -0.74
C PHE A 141 14.06 15.86 0.55
N VAL A 142 14.88 15.28 1.44
CA VAL A 142 15.28 15.93 2.70
C VAL A 142 16.34 17.01 2.48
N GLY A 143 16.91 17.15 1.28
CA GLY A 143 17.93 18.17 1.00
C GLY A 143 19.33 17.82 1.51
N VAL A 144 19.64 16.53 1.64
CA VAL A 144 20.98 16.00 2.02
C VAL A 144 21.76 15.53 0.78
N THR A 145 21.35 15.95 -0.42
CA THR A 145 22.12 15.66 -1.63
C THR A 145 23.55 16.16 -1.46
N VAL A 146 24.49 15.23 -1.68
CA VAL A 146 25.91 15.56 -1.84
C VAL A 146 25.94 16.43 -3.09
N ALA A 147 26.12 17.74 -2.90
CA ALA A 147 26.22 18.67 -4.01
C ALA A 147 27.34 18.18 -4.93
N GLY A 148 26.97 17.64 -6.09
CA GLY A 148 27.71 17.68 -7.34
C GLY A 148 29.21 17.38 -7.34
N GLY A 149 29.76 16.66 -6.36
CA GLY A 149 31.11 16.13 -6.49
C GLY A 149 31.07 14.99 -7.51
N PRO A 150 31.69 15.10 -8.70
CA PRO A 150 31.95 13.91 -9.50
C PRO A 150 32.66 12.89 -8.59
N PRO A 151 32.37 11.59 -8.73
CA PRO A 151 32.94 10.56 -7.89
C PRO A 151 34.45 10.49 -8.11
N ASN A 152 35.20 11.28 -7.34
CA ASN A 152 36.58 11.01 -6.92
C ASN A 152 37.55 10.51 -8.02
N GLU A 153 37.54 11.12 -9.20
CA GLU A 153 38.56 10.88 -10.24
C GLU A 153 39.88 11.65 -9.98
N LEU A 154 39.91 12.54 -8.98
CA LEU A 154 41.08 13.39 -8.68
C LEU A 154 41.93 12.92 -7.49
N ALA A 155 41.64 11.75 -6.90
CA ALA A 155 42.41 11.22 -5.78
C ALA A 155 43.43 10.13 -6.17
N ASP A 156 43.46 9.69 -7.43
CA ASP A 156 44.34 8.62 -7.92
C ASP A 156 45.46 9.10 -8.89
N GLU A 157 45.60 10.41 -9.16
CA GLU A 157 46.68 10.94 -10.03
C GLU A 157 47.81 11.69 -9.29
N LEU A 158 48.00 11.47 -7.98
CA LEU A 158 49.11 12.08 -7.23
C LEU A 158 50.05 11.06 -6.56
N SER A 159 50.09 9.83 -7.06
CA SER A 159 51.08 8.83 -6.64
C SER A 159 51.78 8.25 -7.86
N ASP A 160 53.11 8.30 -7.84
CA ASP A 160 54.08 7.77 -8.80
C ASP A 160 54.25 8.52 -10.13
N ASP A 161 55.15 9.50 -10.11
CA ASP A 161 56.37 9.42 -10.93
C ASP A 161 57.41 10.43 -10.42
N ASP A 162 58.18 9.98 -9.42
CA ASP A 162 59.55 10.45 -9.21
C ASP A 162 60.38 10.00 -10.43
N ASP A 163 60.75 10.92 -11.32
CA ASP A 163 62.01 10.89 -12.07
C ASP A 163 61.99 11.95 -13.20
N LEU A 164 62.26 13.24 -12.91
CA LEU A 164 62.90 14.14 -13.89
C LEU A 164 63.65 15.29 -13.19
N ASP A 165 64.93 15.05 -12.97
CA ASP A 165 65.97 16.05 -12.70
C ASP A 165 66.22 16.89 -13.97
N GLY A 166 65.95 18.20 -13.93
CA GLY A 166 66.10 19.02 -15.13
C GLY A 166 65.63 20.48 -15.03
N GLY A 167 66.31 21.29 -14.22
CA GLY A 167 66.65 22.69 -14.49
C GLY A 167 65.63 23.74 -14.99
N ILE A 168 65.66 24.88 -14.26
CA ILE A 168 65.40 26.29 -14.68
C ILE A 168 63.91 26.76 -14.63
N PRO A 169 63.60 28.03 -14.25
CA PRO A 169 64.11 28.88 -13.19
C PRO A 169 63.00 29.40 -12.23
N SER A 170 63.45 29.81 -11.04
CA SER A 170 62.90 30.87 -10.20
C SER A 170 61.80 31.76 -10.84
N PHE A 171 60.53 31.47 -10.56
CA PHE A 171 59.45 32.44 -10.69
C PHE A 171 59.07 32.96 -9.31
N THR A 172 59.21 34.27 -9.16
CA THR A 172 59.05 35.05 -7.94
C THR A 172 57.66 34.94 -7.33
N LEU A 173 57.64 34.57 -6.05
CA LEU A 173 56.60 34.89 -5.08
C LEU A 173 56.23 36.38 -5.19
N THR A 174 55.01 36.67 -5.64
CA THR A 174 54.33 37.90 -5.27
C THR A 174 53.00 37.54 -4.63
N ASP A 175 52.85 38.06 -3.42
CA ASP A 175 51.66 38.07 -2.61
C ASP A 175 50.42 38.43 -3.42
N THR A 176 49.51 37.47 -3.57
CA THR A 176 48.08 37.78 -3.62
C THR A 176 47.38 36.88 -2.63
N ASN A 177 47.39 37.39 -1.41
CA ASN A 177 46.64 36.98 -0.24
C ASN A 177 45.13 37.21 -0.48
N ALA A 178 44.59 36.55 -1.50
CA ALA A 178 43.16 36.40 -1.72
C ALA A 178 42.83 34.95 -1.34
N SER A 179 42.79 34.70 -0.03
CA SER A 179 42.01 33.59 0.50
C SER A 179 40.63 33.73 -0.13
N PRO A 180 40.15 32.79 -0.97
CA PRO A 180 38.76 32.79 -1.32
C PRO A 180 38.06 32.61 0.02
N ASP A 181 37.46 33.69 0.51
CA ASP A 181 36.39 33.65 1.49
C ASP A 181 35.31 32.79 0.83
N LEU A 182 35.48 31.47 0.94
CA LEU A 182 34.43 30.49 0.98
C LEU A 182 33.65 30.84 2.24
N ASN A 183 32.94 31.96 2.20
CA ASN A 183 31.74 32.14 2.98
C ASN A 183 30.94 30.89 2.64
N PRO A 184 30.76 29.95 3.58
CA PRO A 184 29.77 28.91 3.40
C PRO A 184 28.46 29.67 3.48
N SER A 185 28.03 30.26 2.35
CA SER A 185 26.73 30.88 2.24
C SER A 185 25.78 29.83 2.76
N SER A 186 25.19 30.18 3.89
CA SER A 186 24.38 29.33 4.74
C SER A 186 23.05 29.07 4.05
N ASP A 187 23.09 28.55 2.83
CA ASP A 187 21.98 27.95 2.13
C ASP A 187 21.71 26.62 2.83
N VAL A 188 21.29 26.75 4.09
CA VAL A 188 20.71 25.67 4.85
C VAL A 188 19.49 25.27 4.06
N ASN A 189 19.57 24.12 3.42
CA ASN A 189 18.52 23.59 2.58
C ASN A 189 17.19 23.61 3.36
N GLU A 190 16.21 24.38 2.89
CA GLU A 190 14.92 24.58 3.56
C GLU A 190 14.22 23.24 3.85
N ASN A 191 14.39 22.25 2.96
CA ASN A 191 13.83 20.91 3.15
C ASN A 191 14.46 20.18 4.34
N LEU A 192 15.76 20.39 4.58
CA LEU A 192 16.45 19.82 5.73
C LEU A 192 15.95 20.46 7.02
N VAL A 193 15.78 21.79 7.02
CA VAL A 193 15.19 22.52 8.16
C VAL A 193 13.78 22.00 8.45
N ALA A 194 12.93 21.91 7.41
CA ALA A 194 11.57 21.41 7.53
C ALA A 194 11.51 19.97 8.08
N PHE A 195 12.41 19.09 7.64
CA PHE A 195 12.51 17.73 8.18
C PHE A 195 12.96 17.71 9.65
N LEU A 196 13.93 18.54 10.02
CA LEU A 196 14.42 18.62 11.40
C LEU A 196 13.37 19.22 12.33
N ASP A 197 12.52 20.11 11.84
CA ASP A 197 11.45 20.73 12.65
C ASP A 197 10.22 19.81 12.77
N ALA A 198 9.86 19.08 11.70
CA ALA A 198 8.66 18.24 11.66
C ALA A 198 8.89 16.89 10.92
N PRO A 199 9.70 15.97 11.47
CA PRO A 199 10.09 14.74 10.77
C PRO A 199 8.90 13.84 10.42
N ALA A 200 7.88 13.77 11.28
CA ALA A 200 6.66 13.01 11.02
C ALA A 200 5.94 13.51 9.76
N ARG A 201 5.75 14.83 9.66
CA ARG A 201 5.11 15.46 8.49
C ARG A 201 5.92 15.26 7.22
N SER A 202 7.24 15.40 7.28
CA SER A 202 8.10 15.16 6.11
C SER A 202 8.05 13.71 5.63
N ILE A 203 7.96 12.73 6.53
CA ILE A 203 7.81 11.33 6.17
C ILE A 203 6.43 11.05 5.58
N GLU A 204 5.37 11.67 6.11
CA GLU A 204 4.03 11.61 5.51
C GLU A 204 4.07 12.13 4.05
N ILE A 205 4.61 13.33 3.82
CA ILE A 205 4.75 13.94 2.48
C ILE A 205 5.60 13.06 1.55
N PHE A 206 6.74 12.55 2.04
CA PHE A 206 7.62 11.69 1.26
C PHE A 206 6.89 10.44 0.76
N LEU A 207 6.23 9.71 1.66
CA LEU A 207 5.51 8.46 1.36
C LEU A 207 4.16 8.68 0.67
N SER A 208 3.77 9.93 0.37
CA SER A 208 2.51 10.28 -0.27
C SER A 208 2.71 11.11 -1.54
N SER A 209 2.57 12.43 -1.49
CA SER A 209 2.65 13.32 -2.65
C SER A 209 3.98 13.22 -3.40
N HIS A 210 5.10 13.08 -2.68
CA HIS A 210 6.41 13.03 -3.30
C HIS A 210 6.66 11.71 -4.06
N MET A 211 6.35 10.55 -3.45
CA MET A 211 6.42 9.27 -4.16
C MET A 211 5.49 9.24 -5.37
N ARG A 212 4.33 9.91 -5.32
CA ARG A 212 3.43 10.05 -6.47
C ARG A 212 4.07 10.85 -7.59
N SER A 213 4.52 12.07 -7.31
CA SER A 213 5.10 12.96 -8.33
C SER A 213 6.35 12.36 -8.98
N ARG A 214 7.09 11.53 -8.25
CA ARG A 214 8.30 10.84 -8.74
C ARG A 214 8.07 9.52 -9.49
N GLY A 215 6.83 9.11 -9.77
CA GLY A 215 6.65 7.83 -10.47
C GLY A 215 6.70 6.59 -9.55
N GLN A 216 6.94 6.76 -8.25
CA GLN A 216 7.31 5.64 -7.38
C GLN A 216 6.09 4.89 -6.84
N MET A 217 4.92 5.53 -6.78
CA MET A 217 3.69 4.85 -6.35
C MET A 217 3.19 3.78 -7.31
N TRP A 218 3.67 3.76 -8.56
CA TRP A 218 3.31 2.73 -9.54
C TRP A 218 4.24 1.51 -9.51
N ALA A 219 5.32 1.56 -8.73
CA ALA A 219 6.27 0.46 -8.59
C ALA A 219 6.00 -0.33 -7.31
N ALA A 220 5.28 -1.46 -7.40
CA ALA A 220 4.89 -2.28 -6.25
C ALA A 220 6.07 -2.65 -5.32
N ARG A 221 7.25 -2.95 -5.89
CA ARG A 221 8.47 -3.23 -5.09
C ARG A 221 8.92 -2.04 -4.25
N LYS A 222 8.76 -0.82 -4.77
CA LYS A 222 9.12 0.42 -4.07
C LYS A 222 8.13 0.72 -2.94
N LEU A 223 6.84 0.44 -3.14
CA LEU A 223 5.80 0.57 -2.11
C LEU A 223 6.04 -0.32 -0.89
N VAL A 224 6.55 -1.54 -1.10
CA VAL A 224 6.94 -2.45 0.00
C VAL A 224 8.26 -2.00 0.64
N SER A 225 9.25 -1.65 -0.17
CA SER A 225 10.62 -1.39 0.32
C SER A 225 10.78 -0.04 1.02
N ALA A 226 10.07 1.01 0.59
CA ALA A 226 10.25 2.37 1.11
C ALA A 226 9.94 2.50 2.61
N PRO A 227 8.78 2.01 3.13
CA PRO A 227 8.52 2.03 4.56
C PRO A 227 9.58 1.27 5.36
N HIS A 228 10.01 0.10 4.90
CA HIS A 228 11.01 -0.71 5.61
C HIS A 228 12.36 0.00 5.68
N LEU A 229 12.81 0.61 4.58
CA LEU A 229 14.04 1.39 4.54
C LEU A 229 14.00 2.56 5.53
N LEU A 230 12.90 3.32 5.53
CA LEU A 230 12.72 4.44 6.46
C LEU A 230 12.61 3.97 7.91
N ARG A 231 11.95 2.84 8.17
CA ARG A 231 11.87 2.24 9.51
C ARG A 231 13.26 1.95 10.07
N PHE A 232 14.15 1.35 9.27
CA PHE A 232 15.52 1.11 9.70
C PHE A 232 16.28 2.40 9.94
N PHE A 233 16.15 3.39 9.05
CA PHE A 233 16.84 4.66 9.19
C PHE A 233 16.38 5.45 10.42
N LEU A 234 15.07 5.59 10.64
CA LEU A 234 14.52 6.31 11.80
C LEU A 234 14.90 5.63 13.12
N ASN A 235 14.85 4.29 13.17
CA ASN A 235 15.34 3.54 14.33
C ASN A 235 16.84 3.75 14.55
N TYR A 236 17.63 3.81 13.48
CA TYR A 236 19.05 4.12 13.57
C TYR A 236 19.29 5.53 14.15
N LEU A 237 18.51 6.54 13.75
CA LEU A 237 18.61 7.90 14.32
C LEU A 237 18.27 7.92 15.81
N LEU A 238 17.19 7.25 16.22
CA LEU A 238 16.75 7.18 17.61
C LEU A 238 17.77 6.43 18.50
N ARG A 239 18.27 5.29 18.05
CA ARG A 239 19.23 4.47 18.80
C ARG A 239 20.55 5.18 19.03
N ASN A 240 21.06 5.87 18.01
CA ASN A 240 22.34 6.59 18.11
C ASN A 240 22.17 8.01 18.68
N GLN A 241 20.96 8.38 19.12
CA GLN A 241 20.62 9.72 19.61
C GLN A 241 21.19 10.83 18.73
N VAL A 242 21.02 10.70 17.41
CA VAL A 242 21.54 11.67 16.44
C VAL A 242 20.85 13.03 16.63
N LEU A 243 19.54 13.00 16.89
CA LEU A 243 18.66 14.15 17.06
C LEU A 243 17.82 13.96 18.33
N PRO A 244 18.40 14.08 19.54
CA PRO A 244 17.66 13.90 20.78
C PRO A 244 16.55 14.95 20.94
N GLU A 245 16.68 16.12 20.32
CA GLU A 245 15.72 17.22 20.38
C GLU A 245 14.43 16.92 19.60
N CYS A 246 14.50 16.04 18.60
CA CYS A 246 13.38 15.67 17.73
C CYS A 246 12.92 14.22 17.96
N ALA A 247 13.29 13.61 19.09
CA ALA A 247 13.04 12.19 19.35
C ALA A 247 11.55 11.83 19.31
N ASP A 248 10.66 12.68 19.82
CA ASP A 248 9.22 12.45 19.79
C ASP A 248 8.66 12.51 18.37
N GLY A 249 9.08 13.50 17.58
CA GLY A 249 8.72 13.58 16.17
C GLY A 249 9.23 12.39 15.35
N LEU A 250 10.40 11.84 15.67
CA LEU A 250 10.93 10.62 15.04
C LEU A 250 10.12 9.36 15.42
N ARG A 251 9.59 9.28 16.65
CA ARG A 251 8.69 8.19 17.07
C ARG A 251 7.34 8.30 16.37
N GLU A 252 6.81 9.50 16.23
CA GLU A 252 5.59 9.74 15.44
C GLU A 252 5.80 9.39 13.97
N ALA A 253 6.95 9.74 13.40
CA ALA A 253 7.35 9.34 12.05
C ALA A 253 7.39 7.81 11.89
N LEU A 254 7.89 7.07 12.90
CA LEU A 254 7.85 5.61 12.90
C LEU A 254 6.42 5.06 12.87
N ASN A 255 5.49 5.65 13.63
CA ASN A 255 4.08 5.24 13.57
C ASN A 255 3.49 5.44 12.15
N THR A 256 3.86 6.51 11.46
CA THR A 256 3.49 6.73 10.05
C THR A 256 4.12 5.67 9.14
N VAL A 257 5.39 5.34 9.33
CA VAL A 257 6.07 4.30 8.56
C VAL A 257 5.42 2.94 8.75
N ASP A 258 5.00 2.60 9.98
CA ASP A 258 4.32 1.34 10.25
C ASP A 258 2.93 1.28 9.60
N ARG A 259 2.18 2.39 9.60
CA ARG A 259 0.95 2.51 8.80
C ARG A 259 1.23 2.34 7.30
N ALA A 260 2.28 2.98 6.79
CA ALA A 260 2.69 2.89 5.40
C ALA A 260 3.08 1.47 4.97
N ALA A 261 3.78 0.73 5.85
CA ALA A 261 4.15 -0.66 5.60
C ALA A 261 2.93 -1.57 5.43
N ALA A 262 1.83 -1.27 6.12
CA ALA A 262 0.57 -2.00 5.98
C ALA A 262 -0.26 -1.53 4.77
N GLU A 263 -0.35 -0.22 4.52
CA GLU A 263 -1.29 0.34 3.54
C GLU A 263 -0.72 0.45 2.11
N LEU A 264 0.57 0.81 1.93
CA LEU A 264 1.14 1.03 0.59
C LEU A 264 1.09 -0.23 -0.29
N PRO A 265 1.39 -1.45 0.20
CA PRO A 265 1.28 -2.65 -0.62
C PRO A 265 -0.15 -2.94 -1.10
N LEU A 266 -1.16 -2.39 -0.43
CA LEU A 266 -2.58 -2.54 -0.79
C LEU A 266 -2.99 -1.57 -1.89
N VAL A 267 -2.34 -0.42 -2.04
CA VAL A 267 -2.66 0.59 -3.07
C VAL A 267 -2.80 -0.02 -4.48
N PRO A 268 -1.81 -0.74 -5.03
CA PRO A 268 -1.95 -1.34 -6.35
C PRO A 268 -2.98 -2.48 -6.39
N GLN A 269 -3.18 -3.19 -5.28
CA GLN A 269 -4.18 -4.26 -5.18
C GLN A 269 -5.60 -3.69 -5.26
N ILE A 270 -5.88 -2.64 -4.49
CA ILE A 270 -7.16 -1.91 -4.52
C ILE A 270 -7.37 -1.30 -5.91
N SER A 271 -6.35 -0.66 -6.48
CA SER A 271 -6.45 -0.05 -7.81
C SER A 271 -6.76 -1.06 -8.91
N ASN A 272 -6.28 -2.30 -8.79
CA ASN A 272 -6.56 -3.38 -9.74
C ASN A 272 -7.90 -4.08 -9.47
N ALA A 273 -8.35 -4.09 -8.21
CA ALA A 273 -9.61 -4.71 -7.80
C ALA A 273 -10.83 -3.82 -8.08
N LEU A 274 -10.62 -2.51 -8.33
CA LEU A 274 -11.69 -1.53 -8.56
C LEU A 274 -11.67 -0.99 -10.00
N PRO A 275 -12.84 -0.77 -10.63
CA PRO A 275 -14.18 -1.12 -10.15
C PRO A 275 -14.36 -2.65 -10.02
N ASP A 276 -15.06 -3.09 -8.98
CA ASP A 276 -15.31 -4.51 -8.73
C ASP A 276 -16.34 -5.10 -9.71
N ALA A 277 -16.64 -6.40 -9.60
CA ALA A 277 -17.50 -7.04 -10.59
C ALA A 277 -18.96 -6.55 -10.50
N PHE A 278 -19.45 -6.23 -9.31
CA PHE A 278 -20.76 -5.58 -9.10
C PHE A 278 -20.82 -4.20 -9.75
N SER A 279 -19.83 -3.35 -9.49
CA SER A 279 -19.73 -2.02 -10.08
C SER A 279 -19.64 -2.10 -11.61
N SER A 280 -18.82 -3.01 -12.14
CA SER A 280 -18.69 -3.27 -13.57
C SER A 280 -20.00 -3.75 -14.21
N ALA A 281 -20.77 -4.59 -13.51
CA ALA A 281 -22.08 -5.04 -13.97
C ALA A 281 -23.10 -3.89 -14.02
N CYS A 282 -23.07 -2.99 -13.02
CA CYS A 282 -23.88 -1.77 -13.00
C CYS A 282 -23.51 -0.84 -14.19
N GLN A 283 -22.22 -0.65 -14.46
CA GLN A 283 -21.73 0.13 -15.60
C GLN A 283 -22.18 -0.45 -16.94
N ARG A 284 -22.13 -1.76 -17.12
CA ARG A 284 -22.62 -2.41 -18.35
C ARG A 284 -24.10 -2.17 -18.57
N TRP A 285 -24.89 -2.22 -17.50
CA TRP A 285 -26.33 -2.04 -17.58
C TRP A 285 -26.73 -0.58 -17.83
N TRP A 286 -26.21 0.36 -17.03
CA TRP A 286 -26.61 1.77 -17.08
C TRP A 286 -25.70 2.67 -17.92
N ARG A 287 -24.66 2.08 -18.53
CA ARG A 287 -23.53 2.76 -19.19
C ARG A 287 -22.66 3.51 -18.19
N ARG A 288 -21.38 3.64 -18.54
CA ARG A 288 -20.41 4.46 -17.80
C ARG A 288 -20.92 5.89 -17.61
N LYS A 289 -20.77 6.45 -16.42
CA LYS A 289 -21.23 7.80 -16.03
C LYS A 289 -20.10 8.81 -15.86
N ALA A 290 -18.88 8.32 -15.65
CA ALA A 290 -17.69 9.13 -15.60
C ALA A 290 -17.39 9.73 -16.97
N GLU A 291 -16.90 10.97 -16.97
CA GLU A 291 -16.46 11.73 -18.17
C GLU A 291 -15.20 11.12 -18.80
N GLY A 292 -14.63 10.08 -18.18
CA GLY A 292 -13.32 9.55 -18.46
C GLY A 292 -12.25 10.40 -17.78
N TYR A 293 -11.22 9.74 -17.24
CA TYR A 293 -10.01 10.45 -16.87
C TYR A 293 -9.33 10.97 -18.14
N VAL A 294 -9.60 12.24 -18.49
CA VAL A 294 -8.72 12.98 -19.37
C VAL A 294 -7.48 13.25 -18.53
N ALA A 295 -6.41 12.51 -18.80
CA ALA A 295 -5.10 12.93 -18.33
C ALA A 295 -4.94 14.34 -18.90
N LYS A 296 -5.12 15.37 -18.06
CA LYS A 296 -4.62 16.71 -18.37
C LYS A 296 -3.16 16.43 -18.64
N ASP A 297 -2.76 16.46 -19.92
CA ASP A 297 -1.37 16.40 -20.29
C ASP A 297 -0.72 17.40 -19.36
N LEU A 298 0.14 16.91 -18.46
CA LEU A 298 0.94 17.75 -17.59
C LEU A 298 1.66 18.62 -18.59
N GLU A 299 1.12 19.82 -18.85
CA GLU A 299 1.61 20.76 -19.83
C GLU A 299 3.09 20.81 -19.56
N ALA A 300 3.85 20.18 -20.45
CA ALA A 300 5.28 20.04 -20.32
C ALA A 300 5.73 21.49 -20.27
N GLY A 301 6.03 21.95 -19.05
CA GLY A 301 6.00 23.37 -18.73
C GLY A 301 6.72 24.09 -19.83
N GLU A 302 6.02 25.03 -20.49
CA GLU A 302 6.57 25.85 -21.56
C GLU A 302 7.97 26.26 -21.09
N GLU A 303 8.96 25.59 -21.68
CA GLU A 303 10.35 25.71 -21.31
C GLU A 303 10.66 27.17 -21.57
N ALA A 304 10.78 27.94 -20.50
CA ALA A 304 10.89 29.39 -20.54
C ALA A 304 11.88 29.77 -21.62
N ASP A 305 11.37 30.46 -22.65
CA ASP A 305 12.11 30.91 -23.82
C ASP A 305 13.47 31.47 -23.37
N GLU A 306 14.54 30.69 -23.58
CA GLU A 306 15.90 31.18 -23.44
C GLU A 306 16.02 32.41 -24.34
N PRO A 307 16.48 33.57 -23.82
CA PRO A 307 16.63 34.77 -24.62
C PRO A 307 17.73 34.55 -25.67
N LYS A 308 17.33 34.11 -26.87
CA LYS A 308 18.22 33.98 -28.03
C LYS A 308 18.80 35.35 -28.36
N ALA A 309 20.10 35.46 -28.08
CA ALA A 309 20.92 36.59 -28.44
C ALA A 309 20.82 36.88 -29.94
N LYS A 310 20.65 38.17 -30.22
CA LYS A 310 20.53 38.81 -31.54
C LYS A 310 21.58 38.30 -32.53
N ARG A 311 21.14 37.71 -33.64
CA ARG A 311 21.91 37.70 -34.89
C ARG A 311 21.08 38.32 -36.00
N ALA A 312 21.63 39.40 -36.55
CA ALA A 312 20.96 40.36 -37.39
C ALA A 312 20.98 40.01 -38.89
N LYS A 313 20.00 40.59 -39.61
CA LYS A 313 19.97 41.04 -41.02
C LYS A 313 19.70 40.02 -42.15
N HIS A 314 18.46 40.10 -42.67
CA HIS A 314 18.02 40.28 -44.08
C HIS A 314 16.57 39.73 -44.15
N GLY A 315 15.51 40.40 -44.58
CA GLY A 315 15.34 41.56 -45.42
C GLY A 315 14.38 41.19 -46.56
N HIS A 316 13.06 41.26 -46.37
CA HIS A 316 12.12 41.50 -47.48
C HIS A 316 10.72 41.93 -47.01
N GLN A 317 10.20 42.95 -47.71
CA GLN A 317 8.90 43.59 -47.56
C GLN A 317 7.77 42.75 -48.17
N ARG A 318 6.56 42.83 -47.59
CA ARG A 318 5.31 43.20 -48.28
C ARG A 318 4.09 43.26 -47.34
N ASP A 319 3.64 44.49 -47.10
CA ASP A 319 2.31 45.08 -47.30
C ASP A 319 1.00 44.29 -47.06
N GLU A 320 0.11 44.96 -46.28
CA GLU A 320 -1.37 45.03 -46.34
C GLU A 320 -2.20 43.81 -45.82
N ALA A 321 -3.32 43.92 -45.07
CA ALA A 321 -4.17 45.03 -44.62
C ALA A 321 -5.13 44.59 -43.45
N ILE A 322 -5.40 45.52 -42.53
CA ILE A 322 -6.70 46.01 -41.98
C ILE A 322 -7.82 44.99 -41.59
N GLU A 323 -8.21 44.93 -40.30
CA GLU A 323 -9.46 45.56 -39.76
C GLU A 323 -9.53 45.50 -38.22
N GLU A 324 -9.73 46.68 -37.64
CA GLU A 324 -10.21 46.96 -36.28
C GLU A 324 -11.69 46.63 -36.15
N ILE A 325 -12.11 46.02 -35.03
CA ILE A 325 -13.36 46.41 -34.36
C ILE A 325 -13.11 46.45 -32.85
N SER A 326 -12.98 47.67 -32.34
CA SER A 326 -13.31 48.05 -30.97
C SER A 326 -14.80 48.38 -30.90
N THR A 327 -15.47 48.08 -29.78
CA THR A 327 -16.39 49.04 -29.16
C THR A 327 -16.71 48.65 -27.72
N ASP A 328 -16.40 49.61 -26.84
CA ASP A 328 -16.74 49.72 -25.44
C ASP A 328 -18.26 49.84 -25.17
N SER A 329 -18.66 49.54 -23.93
CA SER A 329 -19.56 50.36 -23.07
C SER A 329 -19.70 49.65 -21.70
N ALA A 330 -19.02 50.09 -20.63
CA ALA A 330 -19.44 51.14 -19.67
C ALA A 330 -20.82 50.87 -19.04
N ALA A 331 -20.98 50.49 -17.77
CA ALA A 331 -20.65 51.15 -16.49
C ALA A 331 -21.96 51.53 -15.77
N ALA A 332 -22.13 51.07 -14.52
CA ALA A 332 -22.96 51.75 -13.53
C ALA A 332 -22.45 51.43 -12.11
N VAL A 333 -21.91 52.47 -11.50
CA VAL A 333 -21.42 52.62 -10.13
C VAL A 333 -22.59 52.92 -9.19
N THR A 334 -22.54 52.45 -7.94
CA THR A 334 -22.87 53.18 -6.69
C THR A 334 -22.49 52.27 -5.51
N ASN A 335 -21.44 52.58 -4.74
CA ASN A 335 -21.29 53.49 -3.59
C ASN A 335 -21.84 53.01 -2.24
N ASP A 336 -20.90 52.95 -1.29
CA ASP A 336 -20.96 53.18 0.16
C ASP A 336 -21.69 52.25 1.13
N GLY A 337 -20.99 51.92 2.22
CA GLY A 337 -21.55 51.32 3.42
C GLY A 337 -20.54 50.84 4.44
N ILE A 338 -19.63 51.71 4.91
CA ILE A 338 -18.86 51.51 6.14
C ILE A 338 -19.84 51.57 7.32
N ALA A 339 -19.93 50.48 8.10
CA ALA A 339 -20.50 50.49 9.44
C ALA A 339 -19.71 49.54 10.34
N THR A 340 -18.91 50.15 11.21
CA THR A 340 -18.43 49.59 12.48
C THR A 340 -19.62 49.36 13.40
N GLU A 341 -19.74 48.19 14.02
CA GLU A 341 -20.37 48.09 15.34
C GLU A 341 -19.89 46.84 16.11
N ASP A 342 -19.45 47.12 17.34
CA ASP A 342 -19.24 46.20 18.44
C ASP A 342 -20.50 45.36 18.71
N THR A 343 -20.33 44.06 18.96
CA THR A 343 -21.24 43.34 19.86
C THR A 343 -20.48 42.25 20.61
N VAL A 344 -20.15 42.60 21.85
CA VAL A 344 -19.90 41.73 23.00
C VAL A 344 -21.13 40.86 23.28
N MET A 345 -20.91 39.57 23.58
CA MET A 345 -21.71 38.58 24.35
C MET A 345 -21.50 37.21 23.69
N GLY A 346 -20.87 36.19 24.28
CA GLY A 346 -21.25 35.56 25.53
C GLY A 346 -20.52 34.22 25.61
N ARG A 347 -19.52 34.16 26.48
CA ARG A 347 -18.73 32.98 26.82
C ARG A 347 -19.59 32.06 27.69
N ALA A 348 -20.21 31.04 27.11
CA ALA A 348 -20.86 29.97 27.85
C ALA A 348 -19.84 28.87 28.16
N ALA A 349 -19.45 28.80 29.43
CA ALA A 349 -18.76 27.67 30.02
C ALA A 349 -19.71 26.47 30.09
N THR A 350 -19.37 25.36 29.46
CA THR A 350 -19.93 24.05 29.82
C THR A 350 -18.90 23.22 30.56
N ALA A 351 -19.16 23.21 31.87
CA ALA A 351 -18.74 22.31 32.91
C ALA A 351 -18.07 20.99 32.50
N SER A 352 -16.93 20.78 33.15
CA SER A 352 -16.43 19.52 33.67
C SER A 352 -17.53 18.54 34.11
N GLY A 353 -17.52 17.34 33.55
CA GLY A 353 -18.25 16.17 34.04
C GLY A 353 -17.34 14.96 34.00
N GLY A 354 -16.49 14.83 35.01
CA GLY A 354 -15.71 13.62 35.25
C GLY A 354 -16.58 12.51 35.84
N TRP A 355 -16.38 11.29 35.33
CA TRP A 355 -16.71 10.00 35.94
C TRP A 355 -15.55 9.09 35.51
N GLY A 356 -14.62 8.67 36.39
CA GLY A 356 -14.88 7.74 37.50
C GLY A 356 -15.09 6.34 36.92
N ALA A 357 -14.05 5.60 36.54
CA ALA A 357 -13.25 4.71 37.39
C ALA A 357 -13.94 3.37 37.74
N VAL A 358 -13.24 2.29 37.37
CA VAL A 358 -13.14 0.93 37.95
C VAL A 358 -14.32 -0.06 37.88
N GLY A 359 -13.98 -1.29 37.48
CA GLY A 359 -14.77 -2.52 37.65
C GLY A 359 -14.86 -3.28 36.33
N GLY A 360 -14.26 -4.45 36.11
CA GLY A 360 -14.01 -5.53 37.05
C GLY A 360 -14.61 -6.78 36.40
N TRP A 361 -13.75 -7.68 35.93
CA TRP A 361 -14.13 -8.94 35.30
C TRP A 361 -14.92 -9.80 36.30
N GLY A 362 -16.20 -10.00 36.02
CA GLY A 362 -17.11 -10.82 36.82
C GLY A 362 -17.75 -11.88 35.94
N VAL A 363 -17.25 -13.11 36.09
CA VAL A 363 -17.85 -14.36 35.65
C VAL A 363 -19.31 -14.42 36.13
N GLN A 364 -20.25 -14.66 35.22
CA GLN A 364 -21.59 -15.09 35.59
C GLN A 364 -21.88 -16.46 34.97
N ASP A 365 -21.99 -17.43 35.87
CA ASP A 365 -22.52 -18.76 35.66
C ASP A 365 -23.92 -18.70 35.06
N VAL A 366 -24.07 -19.21 33.84
CA VAL A 366 -25.39 -19.48 33.26
C VAL A 366 -25.85 -20.85 33.72
N LYS A 367 -26.79 -20.82 34.65
CA LYS A 367 -27.57 -21.95 35.16
C LYS A 367 -28.44 -22.51 34.02
N MET A 368 -28.05 -23.66 33.46
CA MET A 368 -28.90 -24.43 32.54
C MET A 368 -30.10 -25.00 33.29
N THR A 369 -31.31 -24.62 32.88
CA THR A 369 -32.55 -25.34 33.19
C THR A 369 -32.85 -26.29 32.05
N THR A 370 -32.81 -27.58 32.36
CA THR A 370 -33.26 -28.70 31.52
C THR A 370 -34.77 -28.66 31.34
N ASN A 371 -35.23 -28.67 30.10
CA ASN A 371 -36.57 -29.16 29.76
C ASN A 371 -36.41 -30.33 28.79
N ASP A 372 -36.90 -31.46 29.26
CA ASP A 372 -37.02 -32.73 28.55
C ASP A 372 -37.90 -32.59 27.30
N ALA A 373 -37.37 -33.06 26.18
CA ALA A 373 -38.16 -33.56 25.07
C ALA A 373 -37.37 -34.67 24.37
N ASP A 374 -37.89 -35.88 24.56
CA ASP A 374 -37.55 -37.16 23.96
C ASP A 374 -37.54 -37.12 22.41
N PRO A 375 -36.53 -37.73 21.75
CA PRO A 375 -36.83 -38.47 20.52
C PRO A 375 -36.12 -39.81 20.44
N SER A 376 -36.71 -40.87 21.02
CA SER A 376 -36.41 -42.25 20.66
C SER A 376 -37.19 -42.70 19.42
N ASN A 377 -36.71 -42.40 18.20
CA ASN A 377 -36.98 -43.24 17.02
C ASN A 377 -36.20 -42.82 15.76
N ILE A 378 -34.96 -43.30 15.59
CA ILE A 378 -34.35 -43.47 14.24
C ILE A 378 -33.60 -44.80 14.22
N GLN A 379 -34.17 -45.76 13.49
CA GLN A 379 -33.53 -47.03 13.17
C GLN A 379 -32.39 -46.80 12.16
N VAL A 380 -31.19 -47.25 12.52
CA VAL A 380 -30.04 -47.35 11.62
C VAL A 380 -30.16 -48.66 10.84
N VAL A 381 -30.34 -48.57 9.53
CA VAL A 381 -30.28 -49.72 8.61
C VAL A 381 -28.82 -49.87 8.14
N PRO A 382 -28.20 -51.06 8.21
CA PRO A 382 -26.83 -51.26 7.73
C PRO A 382 -26.83 -51.43 6.21
N ALA A 383 -26.11 -50.54 5.50
CA ALA A 383 -25.88 -50.69 4.07
C ALA A 383 -24.73 -51.67 3.81
N THR A 384 -25.07 -52.63 2.98
CA THR A 384 -24.39 -53.88 2.65
C THR A 384 -23.16 -53.66 1.78
N ALA A 385 -22.18 -54.54 1.99
CA ALA A 385 -21.05 -54.76 1.10
C ALA A 385 -21.49 -55.09 -0.34
N GLY A 386 -20.80 -54.50 -1.31
CA GLY A 386 -20.88 -54.86 -2.72
C GLY A 386 -19.63 -54.39 -3.44
N GLY A 387 -18.67 -55.31 -3.62
CA GLY A 387 -17.62 -55.15 -4.62
C GLY A 387 -18.17 -55.30 -6.04
N TRP A 388 -17.31 -55.08 -7.03
CA TRP A 388 -17.11 -55.85 -8.26
C TRP A 388 -16.35 -55.02 -9.32
N GLY A 389 -15.26 -55.60 -9.84
CA GLY A 389 -14.65 -55.39 -11.17
C GLY A 389 -13.95 -54.05 -11.47
N GLY A 390 -12.74 -53.97 -12.06
CA GLY A 390 -11.99 -54.92 -12.87
C GLY A 390 -11.80 -54.38 -14.31
N GLY A 391 -10.57 -53.96 -14.65
CA GLY A 391 -10.12 -53.59 -16.01
C GLY A 391 -9.43 -52.22 -16.03
N GLY A 392 -8.16 -52.02 -16.43
CA GLY A 392 -7.22 -52.84 -17.21
C GLY A 392 -6.98 -52.19 -18.59
N TRP A 393 -5.69 -51.98 -18.92
CA TRP A 393 -5.07 -51.57 -20.22
C TRP A 393 -5.12 -50.05 -20.55
N GLY A 394 -4.04 -49.33 -20.92
CA GLY A 394 -2.62 -49.59 -21.21
C GLY A 394 -1.85 -48.25 -21.16
N ALA A 395 -0.61 -48.19 -20.66
CA ALA A 395 0.66 -48.33 -21.40
C ALA A 395 0.96 -47.19 -22.42
N ALA A 396 1.89 -46.31 -22.06
CA ALA A 396 2.86 -45.71 -22.99
C ALA A 396 4.09 -45.17 -22.21
N ASP A 397 5.18 -45.92 -22.36
CA ASP A 397 6.56 -45.51 -22.59
C ASP A 397 7.36 -44.76 -21.51
N ALA A 398 8.18 -45.57 -20.84
CA ALA A 398 9.45 -45.19 -20.26
C ALA A 398 10.44 -44.81 -21.38
N ASN A 399 11.15 -43.69 -21.21
CA ASN A 399 12.45 -43.50 -21.85
C ASN A 399 13.54 -43.45 -20.78
N THR A 400 14.44 -44.41 -20.92
CA THR A 400 15.56 -44.77 -20.06
C THR A 400 16.71 -43.79 -20.23
N ASN A 401 17.27 -43.31 -19.12
CA ASN A 401 18.51 -42.54 -19.09
C ASN A 401 19.62 -43.43 -18.50
N THR A 402 20.49 -43.92 -19.38
CA THR A 402 21.74 -44.69 -19.15
C THR A 402 22.59 -44.45 -20.39
N SER A 403 23.89 -44.23 -20.41
CA SER A 403 24.99 -44.14 -19.45
C SER A 403 26.17 -43.52 -20.23
N ASP A 404 27.34 -43.45 -19.58
CA ASP A 404 28.71 -43.36 -20.15
C ASP A 404 29.41 -42.03 -19.81
N GLN A 405 30.14 -41.97 -18.71
CA GLN A 405 31.51 -42.49 -18.44
C GLN A 405 32.62 -41.57 -18.91
N ASP A 406 33.40 -41.17 -17.91
CA ASP A 406 34.63 -40.37 -17.93
C ASP A 406 35.78 -41.02 -18.71
N ALA A 407 36.68 -40.18 -19.27
CA ALA A 407 38.10 -40.50 -19.44
C ALA A 407 38.97 -39.22 -19.59
N ASP A 408 39.63 -38.87 -18.49
CA ASP A 408 41.05 -38.47 -18.33
C ASP A 408 41.87 -37.74 -19.43
N MET A 409 42.31 -36.51 -19.06
CA MET A 409 43.72 -36.01 -18.98
C MET A 409 44.59 -35.87 -20.28
N PRO A 410 45.80 -35.25 -20.27
CA PRO A 410 46.03 -33.80 -20.41
C PRO A 410 47.17 -33.42 -21.43
N ALA A 411 47.55 -32.13 -21.43
CA ALA A 411 48.88 -31.56 -21.78
C ALA A 411 49.19 -31.10 -23.24
N ALA A 412 49.55 -29.80 -23.30
CA ALA A 412 50.59 -29.10 -24.07
C ALA A 412 51.02 -29.62 -25.46
N ALA A 413 50.96 -28.73 -26.47
CA ALA A 413 52.12 -28.14 -27.14
C ALA A 413 51.73 -27.48 -28.48
N GLU A 414 52.36 -26.31 -28.72
CA GLU A 414 52.91 -25.83 -30.01
C GLU A 414 52.01 -25.59 -31.24
N GLY A 415 52.01 -24.32 -31.65
CA GLY A 415 52.54 -23.91 -32.96
C GLY A 415 51.76 -24.29 -34.23
N GLY A 416 51.17 -23.30 -34.90
CA GLY A 416 50.67 -23.50 -36.27
C GLY A 416 50.09 -22.25 -36.91
N TRP A 417 50.97 -21.42 -37.47
CA TRP A 417 50.64 -20.32 -38.37
C TRP A 417 50.06 -20.85 -39.69
N SER A 418 48.87 -20.39 -40.09
CA SER A 418 48.44 -20.24 -41.50
C SER A 418 47.10 -19.48 -41.50
N ALA A 419 47.11 -18.17 -41.71
CA ALA A 419 46.91 -17.56 -43.02
C ALA A 419 45.54 -17.87 -43.66
N SER A 420 44.53 -17.06 -43.35
CA SER A 420 43.56 -16.65 -44.36
C SER A 420 43.20 -15.17 -44.18
N THR A 421 43.81 -14.40 -45.05
CA THR A 421 43.41 -13.08 -45.50
C THR A 421 41.95 -13.03 -45.93
N GLY A 422 41.23 -11.98 -45.51
CA GLY A 422 40.09 -11.48 -46.29
C GLY A 422 38.94 -10.90 -45.48
N ALA A 423 38.62 -9.64 -45.80
CA ALA A 423 37.40 -8.91 -45.50
C ALA A 423 37.31 -8.20 -44.13
N THR A 424 37.78 -6.96 -44.18
CA THR A 424 37.20 -5.79 -43.51
C THR A 424 35.67 -5.82 -43.52
N GLY A 425 35.06 -5.90 -42.34
CA GLY A 425 33.64 -5.68 -42.12
C GLY A 425 33.44 -4.96 -40.79
N TRP A 426 33.45 -3.63 -40.82
CA TRP A 426 32.96 -2.78 -39.74
C TRP A 426 31.43 -2.87 -39.71
N ASP A 427 30.90 -3.89 -39.03
CA ASP A 427 29.51 -3.91 -38.59
C ASP A 427 29.40 -4.69 -37.28
N SER A 428 29.81 -4.02 -36.18
CA SER A 428 29.45 -4.44 -34.83
C SER A 428 28.09 -3.83 -34.46
N GLY A 429 27.07 -4.13 -35.27
CA GLY A 429 25.68 -3.99 -34.89
C GLY A 429 25.40 -4.94 -33.73
N THR A 430 24.97 -4.38 -32.61
CA THR A 430 24.38 -5.06 -31.46
C THR A 430 23.34 -6.08 -31.92
N GLY A 431 23.79 -7.33 -32.09
CA GLY A 431 22.94 -8.48 -32.33
C GLY A 431 22.02 -8.65 -31.14
N TRP A 432 20.75 -8.33 -31.34
CA TRP A 432 19.66 -8.84 -30.52
C TRP A 432 19.88 -10.35 -30.41
N GLY A 433 20.02 -10.83 -29.16
CA GLY A 433 20.41 -12.19 -28.86
C GLY A 433 19.55 -13.23 -29.60
N PRO A 434 20.06 -14.48 -29.71
CA PRO A 434 19.36 -15.55 -30.39
C PRO A 434 17.92 -15.60 -29.89
N THR A 435 16.98 -15.45 -30.81
CA THR A 435 15.56 -15.66 -30.58
C THR A 435 15.41 -17.07 -30.03
N ASN A 436 15.26 -17.18 -28.71
CA ASN A 436 14.68 -18.36 -28.11
C ASN A 436 13.34 -18.54 -28.83
N THR A 437 13.28 -19.53 -29.71
CA THR A 437 12.05 -20.04 -30.29
C THR A 437 11.24 -20.60 -29.12
N VAL A 438 10.54 -19.72 -28.42
CA VAL A 438 9.53 -20.09 -27.44
C VAL A 438 8.59 -21.00 -28.21
N ASN A 439 8.55 -22.25 -27.78
CA ASN A 439 7.71 -23.27 -28.36
C ASN A 439 6.25 -22.82 -28.15
N ILE A 440 5.63 -22.16 -29.15
CA ILE A 440 4.23 -21.70 -29.14
C ILE A 440 3.26 -22.92 -29.24
N ALA A 441 3.78 -24.14 -29.14
CA ALA A 441 2.95 -25.33 -29.03
C ALA A 441 2.37 -25.42 -27.61
N GLN A 442 1.05 -25.24 -27.51
CA GLN A 442 0.20 -25.39 -26.31
C GLN A 442 0.12 -24.20 -25.34
N ALA A 443 -0.10 -22.98 -25.85
CA ALA A 443 -0.81 -22.00 -25.02
C ALA A 443 -2.18 -22.60 -24.66
N LYS A 444 -2.37 -22.99 -23.39
CA LYS A 444 -3.69 -23.36 -22.86
C LYS A 444 -4.68 -22.29 -23.31
N PRO A 445 -5.83 -22.65 -23.91
CA PRO A 445 -6.84 -21.66 -24.25
C PRO A 445 -7.12 -20.84 -22.99
N GLN A 446 -6.86 -19.53 -23.07
CA GLN A 446 -7.24 -18.61 -22.01
C GLN A 446 -8.74 -18.84 -21.78
N PRO A 447 -9.18 -19.12 -20.54
CA PRO A 447 -10.59 -19.36 -20.28
C PRO A 447 -11.39 -18.20 -20.86
N GLU A 448 -12.40 -18.52 -21.69
CA GLU A 448 -13.25 -17.50 -22.30
C GLU A 448 -13.77 -16.59 -21.19
N PHE A 449 -13.44 -15.29 -21.28
CA PHE A 449 -13.83 -14.31 -20.29
C PHE A 449 -15.34 -14.09 -20.40
N ILE A 450 -16.11 -14.80 -19.58
CA ILE A 450 -17.55 -14.56 -19.47
C ILE A 450 -17.73 -13.25 -18.69
N PRO A 451 -18.23 -12.17 -19.30
CA PRO A 451 -18.38 -10.90 -18.63
C PRO A 451 -19.37 -11.04 -17.47
N THR A 452 -18.95 -10.68 -16.25
CA THR A 452 -19.83 -10.67 -15.08
C THR A 452 -21.05 -9.77 -15.31
N THR A 453 -22.24 -10.33 -15.16
CA THR A 453 -23.51 -9.61 -15.29
C THR A 453 -24.21 -9.50 -13.93
N LEU A 454 -25.20 -8.61 -13.83
CA LEU A 454 -26.04 -8.53 -12.62
C LEU A 454 -26.75 -9.87 -12.34
N LEU A 455 -27.13 -10.59 -13.40
CA LEU A 455 -27.77 -11.91 -13.29
C LEU A 455 -26.82 -12.95 -12.69
N THR A 456 -25.54 -12.94 -13.06
CA THR A 456 -24.56 -13.90 -12.51
C THR A 456 -24.22 -13.61 -11.05
N LEU A 457 -24.24 -12.34 -10.62
CA LEU A 457 -23.90 -11.93 -9.25
C LEU A 457 -25.07 -12.04 -8.28
N LEU A 458 -26.23 -11.53 -8.69
CA LEU A 458 -27.40 -11.40 -7.84
C LEU A 458 -28.46 -12.48 -8.09
N GLY A 459 -28.33 -13.24 -9.19
CA GLY A 459 -29.43 -14.05 -9.70
C GLY A 459 -30.51 -13.19 -10.34
N PRO A 460 -31.70 -13.76 -10.63
CA PRO A 460 -32.83 -13.00 -11.12
C PRO A 460 -33.16 -11.85 -10.14
N THR A 461 -33.01 -10.61 -10.60
CA THR A 461 -33.16 -9.41 -9.77
C THR A 461 -33.98 -8.35 -10.50
N ALA A 462 -34.81 -7.63 -9.74
CA ALA A 462 -35.56 -6.47 -10.24
C ALA A 462 -34.74 -5.17 -10.17
N LEU A 463 -33.44 -5.22 -9.83
CA LEU A 463 -32.57 -4.05 -9.68
C LEU A 463 -32.60 -3.12 -10.91
N PRO A 464 -32.40 -3.61 -12.15
CA PRO A 464 -32.58 -2.82 -13.37
C PRO A 464 -33.88 -2.03 -13.55
N VAL A 465 -34.97 -2.53 -12.97
CA VAL A 465 -36.32 -1.99 -13.17
C VAL A 465 -36.71 -1.06 -12.03
N THR A 466 -36.27 -1.39 -10.82
CA THR A 466 -36.61 -0.66 -9.59
C THR A 466 -35.65 0.49 -9.31
N HIS A 467 -34.44 0.46 -9.88
CA HIS A 467 -33.40 1.46 -9.66
C HIS A 467 -32.85 2.02 -10.97
N ALA A 468 -32.40 3.26 -10.91
CA ALA A 468 -31.71 3.98 -11.96
C ALA A 468 -30.50 4.74 -11.38
N PRO A 469 -29.55 5.16 -12.22
CA PRO A 469 -28.49 6.06 -11.80
C PRO A 469 -29.09 7.40 -11.36
N GLY A 470 -28.85 7.76 -10.10
CA GLY A 470 -29.24 9.03 -9.52
C GLY A 470 -28.09 10.03 -9.58
N ILE A 471 -27.69 10.52 -8.40
CA ILE A 471 -26.60 11.49 -8.28
C ILE A 471 -25.29 10.86 -8.74
N VAL A 472 -24.57 11.58 -9.59
CA VAL A 472 -23.21 11.21 -10.03
C VAL A 472 -22.24 12.26 -9.51
N GLU A 473 -21.35 11.86 -8.62
CA GLU A 473 -20.34 12.74 -8.05
C GLU A 473 -18.92 12.26 -8.33
N GLN A 474 -18.00 13.19 -8.51
CA GLN A 474 -16.57 12.96 -8.56
C GLN A 474 -15.96 13.59 -7.31
N SER A 475 -15.45 12.79 -6.39
CA SER A 475 -14.98 13.30 -5.10
C SER A 475 -13.95 12.39 -4.41
N PRO A 476 -13.03 12.96 -3.62
CA PRO A 476 -12.20 12.22 -2.69
C PRO A 476 -13.00 11.85 -1.44
N ARG A 477 -13.02 10.55 -1.11
CA ARG A 477 -13.75 10.00 0.03
C ARG A 477 -12.86 9.11 0.89
N ARG A 478 -13.07 9.11 2.20
CA ARG A 478 -12.32 8.34 3.19
C ARG A 478 -13.13 7.17 3.72
N VAL A 479 -12.52 5.98 3.80
CA VAL A 479 -13.15 4.79 4.39
C VAL A 479 -13.40 5.03 5.88
N LYS A 480 -14.67 5.19 6.25
CA LYS A 480 -15.09 5.41 7.65
C LYS A 480 -15.39 4.08 8.35
N THR A 481 -16.21 3.24 7.74
CA THR A 481 -16.58 1.93 8.28
C THR A 481 -16.80 0.92 7.17
N ILE A 482 -16.42 -0.34 7.41
CA ILE A 482 -16.67 -1.47 6.52
C ILE A 482 -17.61 -2.42 7.27
N THR A 483 -18.81 -2.62 6.76
CA THR A 483 -19.82 -3.50 7.37
C THR A 483 -19.96 -4.74 6.51
N PRO A 484 -19.77 -5.95 7.07
CA PRO A 484 -19.97 -7.19 6.32
C PRO A 484 -21.45 -7.37 5.92
N PRO A 485 -21.73 -8.25 4.94
CA PRO A 485 -23.10 -8.60 4.58
C PRO A 485 -23.86 -9.15 5.78
N ALA A 486 -25.13 -8.78 5.92
CA ALA A 486 -25.95 -9.22 7.05
C ALA A 486 -26.20 -10.74 6.97
N PRO A 487 -26.10 -11.50 8.08
CA PRO A 487 -26.44 -12.91 8.07
C PRO A 487 -27.94 -13.07 7.75
N SER A 488 -28.27 -14.04 6.89
CA SER A 488 -29.63 -14.29 6.38
C SER A 488 -30.71 -14.39 7.49
N THR A 489 -30.34 -14.82 8.69
CA THR A 489 -31.24 -14.94 9.86
C THR A 489 -31.78 -13.60 10.36
N GLU A 490 -31.03 -12.51 10.27
CA GLU A 490 -31.53 -11.18 10.65
C GLU A 490 -32.54 -10.62 9.62
N ALA A 491 -32.41 -11.04 8.36
CA ALA A 491 -33.29 -10.61 7.28
C ALA A 491 -34.68 -11.24 7.36
N GLN A 492 -34.82 -12.45 7.90
CA GLN A 492 -36.11 -13.12 8.05
C GLN A 492 -37.04 -12.45 9.07
N ASN A 493 -36.47 -11.74 10.06
CA ASN A 493 -37.24 -10.99 11.07
C ASN A 493 -37.62 -9.57 10.60
N ALA A 494 -37.33 -9.21 9.35
CA ALA A 494 -37.71 -7.92 8.81
C ALA A 494 -39.25 -7.85 8.61
N PRO A 495 -39.87 -6.67 8.85
CA PRO A 495 -41.30 -6.49 8.61
C PRO A 495 -41.69 -6.85 7.18
N SER A 496 -42.90 -7.40 7.01
CA SER A 496 -43.36 -7.96 5.74
C SER A 496 -43.28 -6.94 4.58
N ASP A 497 -42.91 -7.42 3.39
CA ASP A 497 -42.63 -6.59 2.21
C ASP A 497 -43.80 -5.67 1.78
N LYS A 498 -45.03 -5.96 2.23
CA LYS A 498 -46.22 -5.15 1.91
C LYS A 498 -46.18 -3.74 2.50
N ASP A 499 -45.44 -3.52 3.59
CA ASP A 499 -45.48 -2.23 4.32
C ASP A 499 -44.28 -1.32 4.04
N MET A 500 -43.23 -1.82 3.37
CA MET A 500 -41.88 -1.21 3.43
C MET A 500 -41.37 -0.55 2.14
N GLY A 501 -42.16 -0.51 1.06
CA GLY A 501 -41.77 0.19 -0.18
C GLY A 501 -41.57 -0.72 -1.40
N GLY A 502 -42.32 -1.82 -1.50
CA GLY A 502 -42.44 -2.60 -2.72
C GLY A 502 -41.16 -3.30 -3.18
N ALA A 503 -41.05 -3.48 -4.50
CA ALA A 503 -39.99 -4.28 -5.12
C ALA A 503 -38.58 -3.68 -4.93
N ALA A 504 -38.44 -2.35 -4.84
CA ALA A 504 -37.16 -1.70 -4.63
C ALA A 504 -36.53 -2.09 -3.29
N TYR A 505 -37.35 -2.08 -2.22
CA TYR A 505 -36.90 -2.48 -0.88
C TYR A 505 -36.46 -3.96 -0.83
N ALA A 506 -37.18 -4.85 -1.52
CA ALA A 506 -36.80 -6.25 -1.61
C ALA A 506 -35.43 -6.44 -2.30
N VAL A 507 -35.15 -5.67 -3.36
CA VAL A 507 -33.86 -5.67 -4.05
C VAL A 507 -32.74 -5.19 -3.12
N GLU A 508 -32.94 -4.08 -2.41
CA GLU A 508 -31.95 -3.54 -1.47
C GLU A 508 -31.63 -4.52 -0.35
N ARG A 509 -32.63 -5.26 0.17
CA ARG A 509 -32.40 -6.32 1.17
C ARG A 509 -31.45 -7.40 0.63
N VAL A 510 -31.67 -7.85 -0.61
CA VAL A 510 -30.79 -8.83 -1.26
C VAL A 510 -29.37 -8.28 -1.45
N LEU A 511 -29.23 -6.98 -1.74
CA LEU A 511 -27.92 -6.32 -1.81
C LEU A 511 -27.24 -6.29 -0.43
N GLU A 512 -27.95 -5.95 0.64
CA GLU A 512 -27.42 -5.94 2.01
C GLU A 512 -26.98 -7.33 2.50
N GLU A 513 -27.64 -8.39 2.05
CA GLU A 513 -27.32 -9.79 2.40
C GLU A 513 -26.09 -10.33 1.67
N ARG A 514 -25.76 -9.79 0.49
CA ARG A 514 -24.69 -10.31 -0.37
C ARG A 514 -23.44 -9.45 -0.42
N MET A 515 -23.59 -8.14 -0.27
CA MET A 515 -22.52 -7.17 -0.48
C MET A 515 -22.05 -6.53 0.82
N TYR A 516 -20.77 -6.16 0.84
CA TYR A 516 -20.25 -5.31 1.90
C TYR A 516 -20.79 -3.90 1.74
N ARG A 517 -21.04 -3.23 2.87
CA ARG A 517 -21.42 -1.82 2.92
C ARG A 517 -20.24 -1.02 3.43
N VAL A 518 -19.62 -0.25 2.55
CA VAL A 518 -18.49 0.59 2.86
C VAL A 518 -18.98 2.03 2.99
N ALA A 519 -19.07 2.53 4.22
CA ALA A 519 -19.42 3.92 4.45
C ALA A 519 -18.18 4.79 4.25
N LEU A 520 -18.30 5.75 3.34
CA LEU A 520 -17.25 6.69 3.01
C LEU A 520 -17.64 8.10 3.44
N ALA A 521 -16.75 8.75 4.18
CA ALA A 521 -16.89 10.14 4.58
C ALA A 521 -16.22 11.07 3.54
N PRO A 522 -16.66 12.32 3.41
CA PRO A 522 -15.91 13.35 2.67
C PRO A 522 -14.45 13.43 3.15
N TRP A 523 -13.50 13.57 2.21
CA TRP A 523 -12.10 13.84 2.54
C TRP A 523 -11.75 15.28 2.19
N LEU A 524 -12.12 16.22 3.08
CA LEU A 524 -11.94 17.66 2.86
C LEU A 524 -10.56 18.19 3.22
N ASP A 525 -9.87 17.55 4.17
CA ASP A 525 -8.58 18.04 4.70
C ASP A 525 -7.42 17.87 3.72
N SER A 526 -7.70 17.32 2.54
CA SER A 526 -6.67 16.99 1.58
C SER A 526 -6.68 17.96 0.42
N ASN A 527 -5.61 18.75 0.32
CA ASN A 527 -5.07 19.20 -0.96
C ASN A 527 -4.66 18.00 -1.88
N ALA A 528 -5.16 16.78 -1.62
CA ALA A 528 -4.76 15.55 -2.32
C ALA A 528 -5.13 15.55 -3.79
N THR A 529 -6.20 16.25 -4.15
CA THR A 529 -6.67 16.34 -5.52
C THR A 529 -6.61 17.79 -5.96
N ALA A 530 -6.13 18.01 -7.18
CA ALA A 530 -6.18 19.32 -7.82
C ALA A 530 -7.63 19.78 -8.06
N ASP A 531 -8.52 18.82 -8.31
CA ASP A 531 -9.93 19.11 -8.60
C ASP A 531 -10.79 18.98 -7.31
N PRO A 532 -11.65 19.99 -7.02
CA PRO A 532 -12.58 19.93 -5.90
C PRO A 532 -13.70 18.91 -6.15
N PRO A 533 -14.38 18.42 -5.08
CA PRO A 533 -15.57 17.59 -5.22
C PRO A 533 -16.62 18.26 -6.11
N ARG A 534 -17.14 17.54 -7.11
CA ARG A 534 -18.16 18.09 -8.03
C ARG A 534 -19.21 17.06 -8.43
N ILE A 535 -20.40 17.56 -8.76
CA ILE A 535 -21.46 16.77 -9.38
C ILE A 535 -21.27 16.80 -10.90
N LEU A 536 -21.36 15.65 -11.55
CA LEU A 536 -21.21 15.56 -13.01
C LEU A 536 -22.52 15.90 -13.73
N ALA A 537 -22.41 16.37 -14.97
CA ALA A 537 -23.57 16.72 -15.80
C ALA A 537 -24.49 15.51 -16.10
N THR A 538 -23.97 14.29 -15.94
CA THR A 538 -24.72 13.03 -16.09
C THR A 538 -25.60 12.69 -14.88
N SER A 539 -25.49 13.47 -13.80
CA SER A 539 -26.24 13.31 -12.56
C SER A 539 -27.74 13.55 -12.75
N ARG A 540 -28.56 12.76 -12.05
CA ARG A 540 -30.01 12.94 -11.92
C ARG A 540 -30.39 13.11 -10.44
N GLY A 541 -31.45 13.88 -10.18
CA GLY A 541 -31.99 14.10 -8.84
C GLY A 541 -31.78 15.52 -8.30
N ALA A 542 -32.53 15.86 -7.25
CA ALA A 542 -32.49 17.17 -6.62
C ALA A 542 -31.15 17.39 -5.88
N LEU A 543 -30.39 18.37 -6.36
CA LEU A 543 -29.22 18.89 -5.66
C LEU A 543 -29.66 19.94 -4.64
N ALA A 544 -28.95 20.06 -3.52
CA ALA A 544 -29.24 21.10 -2.54
C ALA A 544 -28.99 22.48 -3.18
N PRO A 545 -29.98 23.37 -3.35
CA PRO A 545 -29.66 24.78 -3.44
C PRO A 545 -29.05 25.21 -2.11
N ALA A 546 -28.08 26.11 -2.13
CA ALA A 546 -27.36 26.55 -0.92
C ALA A 546 -28.25 27.22 0.15
N VAL A 547 -29.56 27.43 -0.09
CA VAL A 547 -30.43 28.19 0.80
C VAL A 547 -31.85 27.59 0.86
N ALA A 548 -32.28 27.26 2.08
CA ALA A 548 -33.62 26.84 2.56
C ALA A 548 -34.06 25.37 2.32
N ALA A 549 -33.88 24.54 3.36
CA ALA A 549 -34.40 23.16 3.44
C ALA A 549 -35.87 23.14 3.91
N SER A 550 -36.77 22.61 3.09
CA SER A 550 -38.13 22.21 3.49
C SER A 550 -38.15 20.72 3.87
N SER A 551 -38.89 20.37 4.92
CA SER A 551 -38.72 19.16 5.76
C SER A 551 -39.39 17.87 5.26
N ALA A 552 -39.86 17.80 4.01
CA ALA A 552 -40.61 16.63 3.52
C ALA A 552 -39.80 15.69 2.60
N HIS A 553 -38.80 16.19 1.89
CA HIS A 553 -38.02 15.40 0.94
C HIS A 553 -36.73 14.84 1.57
N PRO A 554 -36.21 13.70 1.08
CA PRO A 554 -34.94 13.17 1.56
C PRO A 554 -33.86 14.25 1.43
N LYS A 555 -33.13 14.45 2.54
CA LYS A 555 -32.17 15.55 2.68
C LYS A 555 -31.29 15.63 1.43
N PRO A 556 -31.21 16.81 0.78
CA PRO A 556 -30.34 16.99 -0.36
C PRO A 556 -28.92 16.51 -0.07
N HIS A 557 -28.30 15.84 -1.04
CA HIS A 557 -26.96 15.29 -0.89
C HIS A 557 -25.92 16.43 -0.85
N ASP A 558 -25.11 16.45 0.19
CA ASP A 558 -24.06 17.43 0.39
C ASP A 558 -22.69 16.76 0.19
N LEU A 559 -21.91 17.28 -0.75
CA LEU A 559 -20.58 16.78 -1.07
C LEU A 559 -19.60 16.92 0.10
N SER A 560 -19.78 17.94 0.93
CA SER A 560 -18.84 18.32 1.97
C SER A 560 -19.06 17.59 3.31
N THR A 561 -20.31 17.23 3.60
CA THR A 561 -20.67 16.58 4.87
C THR A 561 -21.33 15.22 4.69
N GLY A 562 -21.90 14.95 3.52
CA GLY A 562 -22.68 13.75 3.25
C GLY A 562 -21.81 12.50 3.20
N GLU A 563 -22.15 11.51 4.00
CA GLU A 563 -21.58 10.16 3.91
C GLU A 563 -22.29 9.36 2.81
N ILE A 564 -21.52 8.57 2.06
CA ILE A 564 -22.06 7.65 1.06
C ILE A 564 -21.83 6.21 1.50
N VAL A 565 -22.76 5.31 1.16
CA VAL A 565 -22.62 3.87 1.44
C VAL A 565 -22.43 3.14 0.13
N VAL A 566 -21.19 2.74 -0.15
CA VAL A 566 -20.83 2.01 -1.37
C VAL A 566 -21.02 0.52 -1.14
N LEU A 567 -21.72 -0.13 -2.08
CA LEU A 567 -21.86 -1.58 -2.11
C LEU A 567 -20.67 -2.18 -2.86
N MET A 568 -19.99 -3.15 -2.22
CA MET A 568 -18.78 -3.74 -2.76
C MET A 568 -18.77 -5.26 -2.56
N GLU A 569 -18.12 -5.97 -3.47
CA GLU A 569 -17.90 -7.40 -3.37
C GLU A 569 -16.93 -7.75 -2.22
N PRO A 570 -17.08 -8.94 -1.61
CA PRO A 570 -16.24 -9.36 -0.49
C PRO A 570 -14.74 -9.30 -0.74
N GLU A 571 -14.29 -9.62 -1.96
CA GLU A 571 -12.86 -9.64 -2.29
C GLU A 571 -12.28 -8.22 -2.31
N ALA A 572 -12.95 -7.29 -2.98
CA ALA A 572 -12.53 -5.89 -3.03
C ALA A 572 -12.63 -5.21 -1.65
N ALA A 573 -13.72 -5.45 -0.91
CA ALA A 573 -13.94 -4.83 0.40
C ALA A 573 -12.89 -5.24 1.46
N LYS A 574 -12.36 -6.47 1.39
CA LYS A 574 -11.30 -6.97 2.30
C LYS A 574 -9.95 -6.28 2.08
N LEU A 575 -9.72 -5.70 0.90
CA LEU A 575 -8.49 -4.96 0.61
C LEU A 575 -8.50 -3.55 1.21
N LEU A 576 -9.69 -3.01 1.52
CA LEU A 576 -9.81 -1.66 2.06
C LEU A 576 -9.45 -1.61 3.55
N CYS A 577 -8.69 -0.59 3.92
CA CYS A 577 -8.41 -0.27 5.31
C CYS A 577 -9.15 1.00 5.76
N LYS A 578 -9.63 0.99 7.01
CA LYS A 578 -10.25 2.17 7.62
C LYS A 578 -9.26 3.34 7.57
N GLY A 579 -9.74 4.47 7.11
CA GLY A 579 -8.97 5.70 7.00
C GLY A 579 -8.27 5.90 5.66
N MET A 580 -8.14 4.88 4.80
CA MET A 580 -7.65 5.05 3.42
C MET A 580 -8.65 5.83 2.57
N GLY A 581 -8.15 6.43 1.50
CA GLY A 581 -8.89 7.36 0.66
C GLY A 581 -9.06 6.80 -0.73
N LEU A 582 -10.18 7.13 -1.33
CA LEU A 582 -10.55 6.74 -2.68
C LEU A 582 -11.00 8.02 -3.39
N VAL A 583 -10.38 8.30 -4.53
CA VAL A 583 -10.83 9.35 -5.44
C VAL A 583 -11.46 8.64 -6.61
N ALA A 584 -12.78 8.75 -6.71
CA ALA A 584 -13.55 8.02 -7.68
C ALA A 584 -14.73 8.84 -8.20
N THR A 585 -15.35 8.33 -9.25
CA THR A 585 -16.70 8.70 -9.67
C THR A 585 -17.68 7.76 -8.98
N TRP A 586 -18.53 8.31 -8.13
CA TRP A 586 -19.53 7.59 -7.36
C TRP A 586 -20.90 7.79 -8.01
N VAL A 587 -21.67 6.70 -8.15
CA VAL A 587 -23.01 6.75 -8.71
C VAL A 587 -24.02 6.21 -7.72
N GLN A 588 -25.02 7.02 -7.42
CA GLN A 588 -26.12 6.64 -6.55
C GLN A 588 -27.05 5.66 -7.26
N LEU A 589 -27.44 4.60 -6.56
CA LEU A 589 -28.55 3.73 -6.91
C LEU A 589 -29.85 4.40 -6.42
N ALA A 590 -30.46 5.24 -7.24
CA ALA A 590 -31.73 5.89 -6.93
C ALA A 590 -32.90 4.96 -7.28
N ARG A 591 -33.95 4.96 -6.46
CA ARG A 591 -35.17 4.22 -6.77
C ARG A 591 -35.96 4.99 -7.83
N VAL A 592 -36.51 4.28 -8.81
CA VAL A 592 -37.33 4.91 -9.87
C VAL A 592 -38.60 5.56 -9.28
N GLN A 593 -39.18 4.97 -8.24
CA GLN A 593 -40.38 5.48 -7.58
C GLN A 593 -40.17 6.83 -6.88
N ASP A 594 -38.96 7.07 -6.35
CA ASP A 594 -38.65 8.33 -5.65
C ASP A 594 -38.70 9.54 -6.62
N ASP A 595 -38.45 9.31 -7.93
CA ASP A 595 -38.55 10.35 -8.97
C ASP A 595 -40.00 10.62 -9.40
N GLU A 596 -40.88 9.62 -9.31
CA GLU A 596 -42.31 9.76 -9.64
C GLU A 596 -43.03 10.57 -8.55
N ASP A 597 -42.81 10.20 -7.29
CA ASP A 597 -43.41 10.88 -6.13
C ASP A 597 -43.02 12.37 -6.07
N ALA A 598 -41.76 12.69 -6.41
CA ALA A 598 -41.26 14.06 -6.43
C ALA A 598 -41.97 14.96 -7.48
N ASN A 599 -42.47 14.39 -8.58
CA ASN A 599 -43.20 15.12 -9.61
C ASN A 599 -44.68 15.32 -9.24
N ASP A 600 -45.27 14.39 -8.48
CA ASP A 600 -46.68 14.46 -8.09
C ASP A 600 -46.91 15.41 -6.90
N ASP A 601 -45.98 15.48 -5.95
CA ASP A 601 -46.03 16.41 -4.82
C ASP A 601 -46.04 17.89 -5.27
N ALA A 602 -45.50 18.20 -6.44
CA ALA A 602 -45.56 19.54 -7.01
C ALA A 602 -46.99 19.95 -7.40
N LYS A 603 -47.91 19.00 -7.58
CA LYS A 603 -49.27 19.23 -8.08
C LYS A 603 -50.36 19.15 -7.02
N VAL A 604 -50.12 18.52 -5.86
CA VAL A 604 -51.16 18.27 -4.85
C VAL A 604 -50.81 18.96 -3.53
N LYS A 605 -51.00 20.28 -3.44
CA LYS A 605 -50.75 21.04 -2.21
C LYS A 605 -51.88 21.02 -1.17
N ASP A 606 -53.07 20.47 -1.49
CA ASP A 606 -54.28 20.73 -0.68
C ASP A 606 -54.98 19.49 -0.09
N VAL A 607 -54.34 18.31 -0.06
CA VAL A 607 -54.95 17.12 0.58
C VAL A 607 -54.01 16.57 1.64
N GLU A 608 -54.37 16.75 2.92
CA GLU A 608 -53.67 16.19 4.08
C GLU A 608 -53.58 14.65 3.94
N ALA A 609 -52.44 14.17 3.45
CA ALA A 609 -52.19 12.75 3.28
C ALA A 609 -52.14 12.05 4.66
N PRO A 610 -52.74 10.85 4.80
CA PRO A 610 -52.76 10.11 6.05
C PRO A 610 -51.32 9.76 6.49
N GLN A 611 -50.91 10.33 7.61
CA GLN A 611 -49.60 10.06 8.21
C GLN A 611 -49.51 8.58 8.62
N THR A 612 -48.82 7.77 7.81
CA THR A 612 -48.52 6.39 8.19
C THR A 612 -47.51 6.38 9.34
N ASN A 613 -47.86 5.73 10.44
CA ASN A 613 -47.05 5.63 11.66
C ASN A 613 -45.84 4.70 11.49
N LEU A 614 -44.89 5.05 10.61
CA LEU A 614 -43.63 4.32 10.46
C LEU A 614 -42.75 4.54 11.69
N THR A 615 -42.17 3.46 12.20
CA THR A 615 -41.21 3.51 13.32
C THR A 615 -39.96 4.31 12.93
N LYS A 616 -39.30 4.92 13.91
CA LYS A 616 -38.05 5.69 13.70
C LYS A 616 -36.97 4.88 12.94
N LYS A 617 -36.90 3.57 13.20
CA LYS A 617 -35.99 2.64 12.51
C LYS A 617 -36.35 2.46 11.03
N GLN A 618 -37.64 2.34 10.70
CA GLN A 618 -38.10 2.24 9.31
C GLN A 618 -37.86 3.54 8.54
N LYS A 619 -38.10 4.70 9.17
CA LYS A 619 -37.79 6.01 8.57
C LYS A 619 -36.29 6.16 8.28
N ALA A 620 -35.44 5.74 9.22
CA ALA A 620 -33.99 5.75 9.02
C ALA A 620 -33.54 4.84 7.87
N ARG A 621 -34.14 3.64 7.73
CA ARG A 621 -33.83 2.71 6.63
C ARG A 621 -34.30 3.22 5.27
N ARG A 622 -35.47 3.87 5.19
CA ARG A 622 -35.95 4.49 3.94
C ARG A 622 -35.02 5.60 3.43
N GLY A 623 -34.18 6.18 4.29
CA GLY A 623 -33.21 7.20 3.90
C GLY A 623 -31.83 6.67 3.48
N LEU A 624 -31.57 5.36 3.58
CA LEU A 624 -30.28 4.80 3.16
C LEU A 624 -30.20 4.79 1.63
N ARG A 625 -29.18 5.48 1.10
CA ARG A 625 -28.89 5.55 -0.34
C ARG A 625 -27.63 4.76 -0.61
N TYR A 626 -27.73 3.75 -1.46
CA TYR A 626 -26.60 2.94 -1.89
C TYR A 626 -25.91 3.56 -3.09
N TRP A 627 -24.61 3.28 -3.19
CA TRP A 627 -23.74 3.79 -4.25
C TRP A 627 -22.90 2.65 -4.82
N TYR A 628 -22.43 2.82 -6.06
CA TYR A 628 -21.42 1.97 -6.67
C TYR A 628 -20.30 2.82 -7.28
N ILE A 629 -19.18 2.18 -7.64
CA ILE A 629 -18.00 2.84 -8.18
C ILE A 629 -18.05 2.81 -9.72
N ASP A 630 -18.13 3.96 -10.37
CA ASP A 630 -18.09 4.01 -11.83
C ASP A 630 -16.64 4.03 -12.36
N GLU A 631 -15.75 4.78 -11.70
CA GLU A 631 -14.34 4.84 -12.08
C GLU A 631 -13.49 5.18 -10.86
N ILE A 632 -12.43 4.39 -10.60
CA ILE A 632 -11.40 4.74 -9.61
C ILE A 632 -10.30 5.54 -10.29
N MET A 633 -9.97 6.71 -9.75
CA MET A 633 -8.88 7.56 -10.27
C MET A 633 -7.63 7.45 -9.42
N MET A 634 -7.79 7.33 -8.10
CA MET A 634 -6.66 7.28 -7.18
C MET A 634 -7.05 6.59 -5.87
N VAL A 635 -6.10 5.83 -5.32
CA VAL A 635 -6.15 5.29 -3.97
C VAL A 635 -5.12 6.03 -3.13
N LEU A 636 -5.54 6.53 -1.98
CA LEU A 636 -4.76 7.35 -1.06
C LEU A 636 -4.51 6.59 0.26
N PRO A 637 -3.28 6.51 0.78
CA PRO A 637 -3.03 6.07 2.15
C PRO A 637 -3.70 6.99 3.18
N SER A 638 -3.96 6.46 4.37
CA SER A 638 -4.64 7.15 5.48
C SER A 638 -3.87 8.34 6.05
N TYR A 639 -2.57 8.40 5.79
CA TYR A 639 -1.64 9.45 6.20
C TYR A 639 -1.27 10.39 5.05
N TRP A 640 -2.04 10.42 3.97
CA TRP A 640 -1.75 11.27 2.82
C TRP A 640 -1.55 12.75 3.20
N LYS A 641 -0.47 13.35 2.71
CA LYS A 641 -0.15 14.78 2.83
C LYS A 641 0.40 15.31 1.51
N VAL A 642 0.33 16.63 1.34
CA VAL A 642 0.87 17.35 0.19
C VAL A 642 1.99 18.27 0.63
#